data_AF-A0A7K4TH74-F1
#
_entry.id   AF-A0A7K4TH74-F1
#
_cell.length_a   1.000
_cell.length_b   1.000
_cell.length_c   1.000
_cell.angle_alpha   90.00
_cell.angle_beta   90.00
_cell.angle_gamma   90.00
#
_symmetry.space_group_name_H-M   'P 1'
#
loop_
_entity.id
_entity.type
_entity.pdbx_description
1 polymer ?
#
loop_
_entity_poly.entity_id
_entity_poly.type
_entity_poly.pdbx_seq_one_letter_code
_entity_poly.pdbx_strand_id
1 'polypeptide(L)'
;MGWVLWGLLLAWVSVARVRGAEQSQELSSSSGFPECKKALKLPTLEVLPGGGWDNLRNLDMGRVINLGYSLCKTTEDGSYIIPDEIFTIPRKQSNLDINSEIIESWKDYQSITSTSINLELSLFSSINGKFSYDFHRTKTHQVKDHAVTTRVQVRNLVYTAKIDPGAVLDKGFKKQLLTIASHLENNQTRMADFLAEVLVLNYGTHTITSVDAGASLVQEDQIKATFLKDSWATRSAVTASAGMAFHSIISVKNEESLDVSSGFTKQYLENRTNSRVESIGGTPFYPGITLKTWQEGIRNQLVALDRSGLPLYFFINPSTLPELPTPTVKKLARRVEMAIRRYYTFNTYPGCTDATSPNFNFHANADDGSCEGTMTNFTFGGVFQECAGLAGPDTNTLCRGLEQRNPLTGAFSCPTTYTPVLLGVQEREEGHSHLECHNKCTLGIFCHRECRDVFWLSRVQFSAYWCATSGPVAPSSGYLFGGLFSTHSANSITGAQSCPSGYFPLKLFDELRVCVSQDYEEGGQYAVPFGGFFSCQAGNPLAGRHQGTAEDPHAKSCPPGFSQHLALISDSCQVEYCVQAGIFTGGSLPPARLPPFTRPPTNLPTIDTVLVSSGDGDSAWVREGQSHAWRLAQPEEIQHSVDMVRGRGLTGGEVAGITAAVLAGLATILVTVCYSRRRYKARGYRAMDEGDSLAAASPEDSTVLSVGEGYQQEPEGPMA
;
A
#
# COMPACT_ATOMS: atom_id res chain seq x y z
N MET A 1 -52.83 -35.44 60.47
CA MET A 1 -52.03 -36.37 59.64
C MET A 1 -52.96 -36.95 58.57
N GLY A 2 -52.60 -37.09 57.29
CA GLY A 2 -51.28 -36.87 56.67
C GLY A 2 -51.31 -36.56 55.17
N TRP A 3 -52.27 -35.77 54.67
CA TRP A 3 -52.36 -35.43 53.23
C TRP A 3 -51.49 -34.24 52.79
N VAL A 4 -51.21 -33.27 53.68
CA VAL A 4 -50.36 -32.09 53.36
C VAL A 4 -48.87 -32.46 53.17
N LEU A 5 -48.40 -33.53 53.84
CA LEU A 5 -47.01 -33.96 53.78
C LEU A 5 -46.61 -34.62 52.44
N TRP A 6 -47.57 -35.22 51.72
CA TRP A 6 -47.28 -35.92 50.46
C TRP A 6 -47.03 -34.97 49.29
N GLY A 7 -47.74 -33.84 49.22
CA GLY A 7 -47.50 -32.82 48.20
C GLY A 7 -46.11 -32.17 48.27
N LEU A 8 -45.60 -31.94 49.49
CA LEU A 8 -44.28 -31.33 49.70
C LEU A 8 -43.12 -32.30 49.37
N LEU A 9 -43.26 -33.59 49.65
CA LEU A 9 -42.24 -34.59 49.33
C LEU A 9 -42.09 -34.83 47.82
N LEU A 10 -43.20 -34.85 47.06
CA LEU A 10 -43.14 -35.00 45.61
C LEU A 10 -42.50 -33.78 44.92
N ALA A 11 -42.72 -32.57 45.45
CA ALA A 11 -42.04 -31.37 44.97
C ALA A 11 -40.51 -31.43 45.17
N TRP A 12 -40.05 -31.87 46.35
CA TRP A 12 -38.61 -31.98 46.65
C TRP A 12 -37.88 -33.04 45.81
N VAL A 13 -38.48 -34.22 45.60
CA VAL A 13 -37.89 -35.27 44.74
C VAL A 13 -37.80 -34.82 43.27
N SER A 14 -38.73 -33.98 42.82
CA SER A 14 -38.73 -33.42 41.46
C SER A 14 -37.65 -32.35 41.29
N VAL A 15 -37.46 -31.45 42.27
CA VAL A 15 -36.42 -30.39 42.21
C VAL A 15 -35.01 -30.95 42.41
N ALA A 16 -34.83 -31.98 43.25
CA ALA A 16 -33.53 -32.63 43.46
C ALA A 16 -33.00 -33.36 42.20
N ARG A 17 -33.87 -33.75 41.26
CA ARG A 17 -33.50 -34.41 39.99
C ARG A 17 -33.13 -33.45 38.85
N VAL A 18 -33.16 -32.14 39.07
CA VAL A 18 -32.83 -31.10 38.07
C VAL A 18 -31.53 -30.36 38.46
N ARG A 19 -30.70 -30.95 39.33
CA ARG A 19 -29.40 -30.40 39.77
C ARG A 19 -28.29 -31.47 39.86
N GLY A 20 -28.29 -32.44 38.95
CA GLY A 20 -27.23 -33.44 38.82
C GLY A 20 -27.23 -34.05 37.43
N ALA A 21 -26.10 -33.90 36.72
CA ALA A 21 -25.93 -34.05 35.27
C ALA A 21 -26.77 -33.05 34.43
N GLU A 22 -26.23 -32.38 33.41
CA GLU A 22 -24.84 -32.27 32.95
C GLU A 22 -24.34 -30.84 33.16
N GLN A 23 -23.57 -30.60 34.23
CA GLN A 23 -22.57 -29.55 34.18
C GLN A 23 -21.33 -30.16 33.54
N SER A 24 -21.34 -30.24 32.20
CA SER A 24 -20.12 -30.44 31.43
C SER A 24 -19.08 -29.46 31.94
N GLN A 25 -17.90 -29.95 32.31
CA GLN A 25 -16.79 -29.07 32.63
C GLN A 25 -16.37 -28.38 31.33
N GLU A 26 -16.92 -27.19 31.09
CA GLU A 26 -16.11 -26.09 30.56
C GLU A 26 -14.92 -25.97 31.51
N LEU A 27 -13.86 -26.70 31.18
CA LEU A 27 -12.57 -26.62 31.84
C LEU A 27 -12.14 -25.17 31.68
N SER A 28 -12.19 -24.40 32.77
CA SER A 28 -11.99 -22.96 32.76
C SER A 28 -10.59 -22.64 32.27
N SER A 29 -10.45 -22.43 30.96
CA SER A 29 -9.20 -22.26 30.22
C SER A 29 -8.57 -20.87 30.42
N SER A 30 -8.86 -20.27 31.58
CA SER A 30 -8.15 -19.14 32.15
C SER A 30 -6.85 -19.57 32.86
N SER A 31 -6.13 -20.58 32.34
CA SER A 31 -4.72 -20.86 32.65
C SER A 31 -3.83 -19.76 32.08
N GLY A 32 -4.13 -18.52 32.49
CA GLY A 32 -3.56 -17.31 31.98
C GLY A 32 -2.16 -17.12 32.52
N PHE A 33 -1.33 -16.44 31.73
CA PHE A 33 0.01 -15.99 32.07
C PHE A 33 0.24 -15.52 33.54
N PRO A 34 -0.69 -14.79 34.20
CA PRO A 34 -0.54 -14.44 35.63
C PRO A 34 -0.48 -15.64 36.59
N GLU A 35 -1.06 -16.78 36.25
CA GLU A 35 -1.05 -18.00 37.09
C GLU A 35 0.32 -18.68 37.03
N CYS A 36 0.86 -18.89 35.82
CA CYS A 36 2.23 -19.38 35.65
C CYS A 36 3.25 -18.50 36.39
N LYS A 37 3.10 -17.18 36.31
CA LYS A 37 3.96 -16.22 37.00
C LYS A 37 3.84 -16.30 38.53
N LYS A 38 2.64 -16.53 39.07
CA LYS A 38 2.42 -16.77 40.51
C LYS A 38 3.01 -18.10 40.99
N ALA A 39 2.85 -19.16 40.19
CA ALA A 39 3.28 -20.52 40.54
C ALA A 39 4.81 -20.64 40.51
N LEU A 40 5.45 -20.21 39.41
CA LEU A 40 6.89 -20.38 39.18
C LEU A 40 7.73 -19.27 39.84
N LYS A 41 7.16 -18.08 40.05
CA LYS A 41 7.86 -16.87 40.57
C LYS A 41 9.07 -16.43 39.71
N LEU A 42 9.12 -16.86 38.46
CA LEU A 42 10.16 -16.52 37.49
C LEU A 42 9.82 -15.24 36.69
N PRO A 43 10.82 -14.54 36.14
CA PRO A 43 10.60 -13.57 35.07
C PRO A 43 10.12 -14.26 33.79
N THR A 44 9.70 -13.46 32.82
CA THR A 44 9.31 -13.91 31.47
C THR A 44 10.37 -13.47 30.49
N LEU A 45 10.66 -14.27 29.46
CA LEU A 45 11.56 -13.83 28.40
C LEU A 45 10.84 -12.75 27.57
N GLU A 46 11.38 -11.53 27.59
CA GLU A 46 10.83 -10.38 26.85
C GLU A 46 11.17 -10.43 25.35
N VAL A 47 12.26 -11.11 24.99
CA VAL A 47 12.76 -11.25 23.62
C VAL A 47 12.08 -12.44 22.93
N LEU A 48 10.99 -12.19 22.20
CA LEU A 48 10.16 -13.23 21.57
C LEU A 48 10.04 -13.00 20.05
N PRO A 49 10.17 -14.05 19.22
CA PRO A 49 9.87 -13.98 17.79
C PRO A 49 8.35 -14.08 17.55
N GLY A 50 7.91 -14.09 16.29
CA GLY A 50 6.50 -14.12 15.89
C GLY A 50 5.85 -12.73 15.74
N GLY A 51 6.61 -11.66 15.99
CA GLY A 51 6.26 -10.30 15.56
C GLY A 51 6.49 -10.09 14.06
N GLY A 52 5.73 -9.17 13.47
CA GLY A 52 6.01 -8.62 12.15
C GLY A 52 7.22 -7.67 12.17
N TRP A 53 7.77 -7.34 11.00
CA TRP A 53 9.00 -6.56 10.87
C TRP A 53 8.99 -5.72 9.58
N ASP A 54 9.30 -4.43 9.72
CA ASP A 54 9.61 -3.53 8.61
C ASP A 54 11.12 -3.57 8.32
N ASN A 55 11.47 -4.25 7.23
CA ASN A 55 12.87 -4.48 6.83
C ASN A 55 13.46 -3.30 6.02
N LEU A 56 12.71 -2.22 5.77
CA LEU A 56 13.28 -0.96 5.27
C LEU A 56 13.73 -0.07 6.44
N ARG A 57 12.88 0.04 7.48
CA ARG A 57 13.10 0.92 8.64
C ARG A 57 13.83 0.26 9.82
N ASN A 58 13.98 -1.07 9.81
CA ASN A 58 14.44 -1.88 10.96
C ASN A 58 13.56 -1.69 12.21
N LEU A 59 12.25 -1.91 12.08
CA LEU A 59 11.28 -1.72 13.18
C LEU A 59 10.35 -2.93 13.36
N ASP A 60 10.16 -3.35 14.61
CA ASP A 60 9.20 -4.39 15.00
C ASP A 60 7.75 -3.88 14.86
N MET A 61 6.86 -4.73 14.33
CA MET A 61 5.47 -4.40 13.95
C MET A 61 4.45 -5.27 14.70
N GLY A 62 3.18 -5.26 14.28
CA GLY A 62 2.11 -6.06 14.87
C GLY A 62 2.41 -7.57 14.95
N ARG A 63 1.79 -8.26 15.91
CA ARG A 63 2.01 -9.69 16.16
C ARG A 63 1.36 -10.56 15.09
N VAL A 64 2.15 -11.41 14.43
CA VAL A 64 1.70 -12.31 13.35
C VAL A 64 1.37 -13.71 13.87
N ILE A 65 2.13 -14.19 14.87
CA ILE A 65 2.00 -15.53 15.47
C ILE A 65 1.35 -15.43 16.85
N ASN A 66 0.40 -16.33 17.16
CA ASN A 66 -0.21 -16.45 18.48
C ASN A 66 0.84 -16.91 19.52
N LEU A 67 0.78 -16.35 20.72
CA LEU A 67 1.67 -16.72 21.84
C LEU A 67 0.83 -17.01 23.10
N GLY A 68 0.58 -18.29 23.35
CA GLY A 68 -0.05 -18.83 24.55
C GLY A 68 0.94 -19.05 25.70
N TYR A 69 0.43 -19.26 26.90
CA TYR A 69 1.20 -19.58 28.11
C TYR A 69 0.52 -20.67 28.96
N SER A 70 -0.35 -21.46 28.35
CA SER A 70 -1.23 -22.44 28.99
C SER A 70 -0.48 -23.63 29.61
N LEU A 71 0.72 -23.94 29.13
CA LEU A 71 1.57 -25.03 29.65
C LEU A 71 2.64 -24.55 30.63
N CYS A 72 2.69 -23.23 30.91
CA CYS A 72 3.69 -22.60 31.77
C CYS A 72 5.16 -22.99 31.43
N LYS A 73 5.50 -23.12 30.13
CA LYS A 73 6.85 -23.49 29.69
C LYS A 73 7.93 -22.55 30.24
N THR A 74 9.12 -23.10 30.44
CA THR A 74 10.32 -22.36 30.86
C THR A 74 11.51 -22.66 29.94
N THR A 75 12.56 -21.84 30.02
CA THR A 75 13.88 -22.17 29.46
C THR A 75 14.44 -23.43 30.15
N GLU A 76 15.28 -24.21 29.45
CA GLU A 76 15.87 -25.45 29.98
C GLU A 76 16.68 -25.25 31.29
N ASP A 77 17.19 -24.03 31.51
CA ASP A 77 17.91 -23.62 32.72
C ASP A 77 17.01 -22.97 33.78
N GLY A 78 15.68 -23.09 33.65
CA GLY A 78 14.68 -22.63 34.62
C GLY A 78 14.72 -21.12 34.91
N SER A 79 15.31 -20.31 34.02
CA SER A 79 15.56 -18.88 34.29
C SER A 79 14.40 -17.98 33.86
N TYR A 80 13.66 -18.33 32.79
CA TYR A 80 12.56 -17.52 32.27
C TYR A 80 11.35 -18.38 31.88
N ILE A 81 10.15 -17.84 32.04
CA ILE A 81 8.90 -18.34 31.43
C ILE A 81 8.89 -17.97 29.94
N ILE A 82 8.49 -18.90 29.07
CA ILE A 82 8.38 -18.72 27.62
C ILE A 82 6.98 -19.15 27.11
N PRO A 83 6.53 -18.67 25.94
CA PRO A 83 5.26 -19.10 25.35
C PRO A 83 5.22 -20.59 24.96
N ASP A 84 4.02 -21.11 24.78
CA ASP A 84 3.78 -22.50 24.39
C ASP A 84 4.31 -22.81 22.97
N GLU A 85 4.25 -21.84 22.05
CA GLU A 85 4.65 -21.94 20.64
C GLU A 85 6.14 -21.58 20.39
N ILE A 86 6.94 -21.41 21.45
CA ILE A 86 8.34 -20.97 21.38
C ILE A 86 9.28 -22.04 21.98
N PHE A 87 10.47 -22.17 21.41
CA PHE A 87 11.60 -22.87 22.03
C PHE A 87 12.86 -22.02 22.05
N THR A 88 13.75 -22.28 23.01
CA THR A 88 14.97 -21.50 23.25
C THR A 88 16.21 -22.38 23.22
N ILE A 89 17.20 -22.02 22.40
CA ILE A 89 18.51 -22.67 22.34
C ILE A 89 19.45 -21.88 23.27
N PRO A 90 20.02 -22.48 24.33
CA PRO A 90 21.03 -21.80 25.16
C PRO A 90 22.31 -21.59 24.35
N ARG A 91 22.77 -20.33 24.26
CA ARG A 91 24.02 -19.96 23.56
C ARG A 91 25.13 -19.68 24.54
N LYS A 92 24.88 -18.79 25.51
CA LYS A 92 25.81 -18.41 26.60
C LYS A 92 27.20 -18.00 26.08
N GLN A 93 27.21 -17.25 24.97
CA GLN A 93 28.40 -16.73 24.29
C GLN A 93 28.69 -15.28 24.71
N SER A 94 29.98 -14.92 24.74
CA SER A 94 30.44 -13.56 25.05
C SER A 94 31.62 -13.23 24.14
N ASN A 95 31.45 -12.24 23.27
CA ASN A 95 32.45 -11.78 22.32
C ASN A 95 32.94 -10.38 22.74
N LEU A 96 34.26 -10.18 22.69
CA LEU A 96 34.95 -8.94 23.04
C LEU A 96 35.87 -8.58 21.87
N ASP A 97 35.40 -7.70 20.98
CA ASP A 97 36.16 -7.31 19.80
C ASP A 97 37.10 -6.15 20.18
N ILE A 98 38.34 -6.49 20.53
CA ILE A 98 39.34 -5.53 21.05
C ILE A 98 39.81 -4.54 19.96
N ASN A 99 39.77 -4.95 18.68
CA ASN A 99 40.05 -4.09 17.54
C ASN A 99 38.73 -3.68 16.87
N SER A 100 38.63 -2.42 16.41
CA SER A 100 37.43 -2.01 15.66
C SER A 100 37.35 -2.67 14.27
N GLU A 101 36.14 -2.81 13.75
CA GLU A 101 35.93 -2.85 12.30
C GLU A 101 36.08 -1.43 11.70
N ILE A 102 36.25 -1.36 10.38
CA ILE A 102 36.26 -0.11 9.60
C ILE A 102 35.23 -0.25 8.49
N ILE A 103 34.22 0.62 8.49
CA ILE A 103 33.19 0.70 7.45
C ILE A 103 33.46 1.98 6.66
N GLU A 104 34.18 1.85 5.54
CA GLU A 104 34.53 2.96 4.66
C GLU A 104 33.33 3.56 3.93
N SER A 105 32.34 2.72 3.62
CA SER A 105 31.21 3.06 2.76
C SER A 105 29.89 2.61 3.40
N TRP A 106 28.93 3.53 3.40
CA TRP A 106 27.57 3.31 3.89
C TRP A 106 26.82 2.23 3.07
N LYS A 107 27.27 1.90 1.85
CA LYS A 107 26.69 0.81 1.07
C LYS A 107 26.83 -0.53 1.80
N ASP A 108 27.98 -0.71 2.44
CA ASP A 108 28.44 -1.89 3.17
C ASP A 108 28.06 -1.88 4.66
N TYR A 109 27.39 -0.82 5.13
CA TYR A 109 26.96 -0.67 6.52
C TYR A 109 26.00 -1.80 6.93
N GLN A 110 26.40 -2.56 7.95
CA GLN A 110 25.58 -3.58 8.60
C GLN A 110 24.91 -3.01 9.86
N SER A 111 23.62 -3.35 10.03
CA SER A 111 22.86 -3.09 11.26
C SER A 111 23.49 -3.79 12.47
N ILE A 112 23.28 -3.25 13.67
CA ILE A 112 23.78 -3.84 14.92
C ILE A 112 22.81 -4.90 15.48
N THR A 113 21.51 -4.78 15.14
CA THR A 113 20.38 -5.50 15.77
C THR A 113 19.54 -6.37 14.83
N SER A 114 19.89 -6.39 13.54
CA SER A 114 19.06 -6.98 12.47
C SER A 114 19.87 -7.36 11.23
N THR A 115 21.13 -7.78 11.38
CA THR A 115 22.00 -8.16 10.27
C THR A 115 21.41 -9.32 9.45
N SER A 116 20.98 -10.40 10.09
CA SER A 116 20.58 -11.62 9.38
C SER A 116 19.31 -11.44 8.54
N ILE A 117 18.33 -10.67 9.02
CA ILE A 117 17.09 -10.37 8.28
C ILE A 117 17.30 -9.33 7.17
N ASN A 118 18.28 -8.42 7.29
CA ASN A 118 18.62 -7.48 6.21
C ASN A 118 19.38 -8.17 5.07
N LEU A 119 20.20 -9.18 5.36
CA LEU A 119 20.96 -9.95 4.37
C LEU A 119 20.15 -11.07 3.68
N GLU A 120 18.84 -11.16 3.90
CA GLU A 120 17.98 -12.17 3.26
C GLU A 120 17.98 -12.01 1.72
N LEU A 121 18.22 -13.12 1.01
CA LEU A 121 18.26 -13.17 -0.46
C LEU A 121 16.87 -13.02 -1.09
N SER A 122 16.42 -11.78 -1.19
CA SER A 122 15.18 -11.37 -1.85
C SER A 122 15.45 -10.48 -3.07
N LEU A 123 14.42 -10.26 -3.91
CA LEU A 123 14.49 -9.38 -5.09
C LEU A 123 14.75 -7.90 -4.76
N PHE A 124 14.73 -7.50 -3.49
CA PHE A 124 14.85 -6.11 -3.04
C PHE A 124 15.86 -5.92 -1.90
N SER A 125 16.76 -6.88 -1.70
CA SER A 125 17.73 -6.90 -0.60
C SER A 125 18.68 -5.69 -0.57
N SER A 126 18.89 -5.02 -1.71
CA SER A 126 19.73 -3.83 -1.84
C SER A 126 19.28 -2.64 -0.96
N ILE A 127 17.98 -2.48 -0.72
CA ILE A 127 17.42 -1.37 0.07
C ILE A 127 16.97 -1.76 1.48
N ASN A 128 17.21 -3.00 1.90
CA ASN A 128 16.99 -3.44 3.28
C ASN A 128 17.79 -2.58 4.28
N GLY A 129 17.13 -2.15 5.34
CA GLY A 129 17.68 -1.32 6.42
C GLY A 129 18.02 0.12 6.04
N LYS A 130 17.90 0.51 4.76
CA LYS A 130 18.35 1.81 4.24
C LYS A 130 17.47 3.00 4.66
N PHE A 131 16.41 2.79 5.45
CA PHE A 131 15.60 3.83 6.10
C PHE A 131 15.65 3.77 7.64
N SER A 132 16.56 2.96 8.20
CA SER A 132 16.78 2.91 9.64
C SER A 132 17.59 4.11 10.15
N TYR A 133 17.38 4.47 11.42
CA TYR A 133 18.01 5.64 12.04
C TYR A 133 19.54 5.60 11.97
N ASP A 134 20.15 4.47 12.33
CA ASP A 134 21.61 4.34 12.39
C ASP A 134 22.26 4.34 11.00
N PHE A 135 21.56 3.81 9.98
CA PHE A 135 21.99 3.94 8.59
C PHE A 135 21.88 5.39 8.10
N HIS A 136 20.75 6.09 8.34
CA HIS A 136 20.59 7.49 7.99
C HIS A 136 21.65 8.38 8.66
N ARG A 137 21.94 8.15 9.95
CA ARG A 137 23.02 8.81 10.69
C ARG A 137 24.38 8.53 10.06
N THR A 138 24.71 7.26 9.80
CA THR A 138 26.00 6.87 9.21
C THR A 138 26.22 7.48 7.83
N LYS A 139 25.26 7.32 6.91
CA LYS A 139 25.34 7.92 5.56
C LYS A 139 25.48 9.45 5.63
N THR A 140 24.78 10.10 6.57
CA THR A 140 24.89 11.56 6.77
C THR A 140 26.30 11.97 7.20
N HIS A 141 26.90 11.32 8.20
CA HIS A 141 28.25 11.65 8.65
C HIS A 141 29.32 11.34 7.60
N GLN A 142 29.29 10.16 6.99
CA GLN A 142 30.30 9.79 5.99
C GLN A 142 30.33 10.75 4.80
N VAL A 143 29.15 11.17 4.31
CA VAL A 143 29.05 12.12 3.19
C VAL A 143 29.38 13.56 3.62
N LYS A 144 28.81 14.07 4.72
CA LYS A 144 28.93 15.50 5.08
C LYS A 144 30.23 15.86 5.80
N ASP A 145 30.77 14.94 6.60
CA ASP A 145 32.01 15.15 7.35
C ASP A 145 33.25 14.58 6.62
N HIS A 146 33.05 14.02 5.41
CA HIS A 146 34.03 13.22 4.66
C HIS A 146 34.73 12.19 5.55
N ALA A 147 33.92 11.36 6.20
CA ALA A 147 34.33 10.44 7.26
C ALA A 147 34.13 8.96 6.88
N VAL A 148 34.81 8.09 7.63
CA VAL A 148 34.58 6.64 7.66
C VAL A 148 34.18 6.23 9.08
N THR A 149 33.39 5.17 9.22
CA THR A 149 32.96 4.68 10.54
C THR A 149 33.97 3.68 11.09
N THR A 150 34.35 3.82 12.36
CA THR A 150 35.00 2.76 13.14
C THR A 150 34.06 2.26 14.23
N ARG A 151 33.82 0.95 14.29
CA ARG A 151 32.92 0.33 15.28
C ARG A 151 33.66 -0.66 16.17
N VAL A 152 33.54 -0.50 17.49
CA VAL A 152 34.02 -1.44 18.52
C VAL A 152 32.80 -2.00 19.24
N GLN A 153 32.80 -3.29 19.58
CA GLN A 153 31.65 -3.92 20.24
C GLN A 153 32.05 -4.96 21.30
N VAL A 154 31.19 -5.09 22.31
CA VAL A 154 31.11 -6.25 23.20
C VAL A 154 29.71 -6.82 23.06
N ARG A 155 29.60 -8.13 22.83
CA ARG A 155 28.33 -8.78 22.46
C ARG A 155 28.12 -10.06 23.27
N ASN A 156 27.10 -10.06 24.11
CA ASN A 156 26.79 -11.13 25.06
C ASN A 156 25.48 -11.80 24.66
N LEU A 157 25.57 -12.91 23.90
CA LEU A 157 24.45 -13.67 23.37
C LEU A 157 24.07 -14.82 24.32
N VAL A 158 22.90 -14.71 24.95
CA VAL A 158 22.47 -15.65 26.00
C VAL A 158 21.63 -16.80 25.42
N TYR A 159 20.63 -16.51 24.60
CA TYR A 159 19.74 -17.51 23.96
C TYR A 159 19.45 -17.16 22.50
N THR A 160 19.16 -18.16 21.67
CA THR A 160 18.41 -17.98 20.41
C THR A 160 16.99 -18.49 20.64
N ALA A 161 15.97 -17.63 20.58
CA ALA A 161 14.56 -18.05 20.65
C ALA A 161 13.97 -18.20 19.25
N LYS A 162 13.15 -19.24 19.04
CA LYS A 162 12.58 -19.60 17.73
C LYS A 162 11.08 -19.94 17.84
N ILE A 163 10.33 -19.67 16.78
CA ILE A 163 8.96 -20.16 16.63
C ILE A 163 8.94 -21.67 16.34
N ASP A 164 7.95 -22.37 16.87
CA ASP A 164 7.59 -23.73 16.44
C ASP A 164 7.01 -23.68 15.01
N PRO A 165 7.41 -24.58 14.08
CA PRO A 165 6.80 -24.67 12.75
C PRO A 165 5.28 -24.92 12.74
N GLY A 166 4.72 -25.47 13.83
CA GLY A 166 3.27 -25.66 14.02
C GLY A 166 2.53 -24.46 14.63
N ALA A 167 3.19 -23.33 14.85
CA ALA A 167 2.59 -22.17 15.50
C ALA A 167 1.44 -21.54 14.69
N VAL A 168 0.35 -21.19 15.38
CA VAL A 168 -0.88 -20.67 14.76
C VAL A 168 -0.81 -19.15 14.60
N LEU A 169 -1.44 -18.60 13.55
CA LEU A 169 -1.55 -17.15 13.34
C LEU A 169 -2.30 -16.45 14.48
N ASP A 170 -1.89 -15.21 14.78
CA ASP A 170 -2.57 -14.32 15.71
C ASP A 170 -4.02 -14.04 15.26
N LYS A 171 -4.95 -13.93 16.23
CA LYS A 171 -6.38 -13.76 15.96
C LYS A 171 -6.71 -12.44 15.24
N GLY A 172 -5.97 -11.37 15.54
CA GLY A 172 -6.10 -10.06 14.89
C GLY A 172 -5.56 -10.08 13.46
N PHE A 173 -4.37 -10.67 13.26
CA PHE A 173 -3.78 -10.84 11.93
C PHE A 173 -4.69 -11.72 11.04
N LYS A 174 -5.12 -12.88 11.54
CA LYS A 174 -6.02 -13.80 10.85
C LYS A 174 -7.36 -13.14 10.47
N LYS A 175 -7.93 -12.30 11.34
CA LYS A 175 -9.16 -11.54 11.01
C LYS A 175 -8.97 -10.60 9.82
N GLN A 176 -7.83 -9.91 9.71
CA GLN A 176 -7.55 -9.03 8.57
C GLN A 176 -7.40 -9.83 7.27
N LEU A 177 -6.70 -10.97 7.31
CA LEU A 177 -6.60 -11.89 6.17
C LEU A 177 -7.97 -12.39 5.67
N LEU A 178 -8.86 -12.79 6.59
CA LEU A 178 -10.24 -13.20 6.25
C LEU A 178 -11.06 -12.04 5.64
N THR A 179 -10.83 -10.80 6.07
CA THR A 179 -11.49 -9.62 5.51
C THR A 179 -11.05 -9.37 4.06
N ILE A 180 -9.74 -9.42 3.79
CA ILE A 180 -9.19 -9.28 2.42
C ILE A 180 -9.70 -10.42 1.53
N ALA A 181 -9.76 -11.66 2.04
CA ALA A 181 -10.29 -12.82 1.31
C ALA A 181 -11.75 -12.60 0.86
N SER A 182 -12.63 -12.11 1.75
CA SER A 182 -14.03 -11.81 1.44
C SER A 182 -14.15 -10.76 0.31
N HIS A 183 -13.31 -9.71 0.30
CA HIS A 183 -13.28 -8.75 -0.79
C HIS A 183 -12.76 -9.35 -2.11
N LEU A 184 -11.78 -10.27 -2.07
CA LEU A 184 -11.29 -10.97 -3.27
C LEU A 184 -12.33 -11.95 -3.84
N GLU A 185 -13.14 -12.56 -2.97
CA GLU A 185 -14.26 -13.44 -3.35
C GLU A 185 -15.37 -12.62 -4.01
N ASN A 186 -15.81 -11.51 -3.39
CA ASN A 186 -16.83 -10.60 -3.93
C ASN A 186 -16.37 -9.79 -5.19
N ASN A 187 -15.20 -10.09 -5.77
CA ASN A 187 -14.55 -9.38 -6.90
C ASN A 187 -14.21 -7.89 -6.63
N GLN A 188 -14.10 -7.48 -5.37
CA GLN A 188 -13.85 -6.11 -4.92
C GLN A 188 -12.35 -5.79 -4.85
N THR A 189 -11.66 -5.97 -5.99
CA THR A 189 -10.19 -5.97 -6.10
C THR A 189 -9.49 -4.70 -5.60
N ARG A 190 -10.05 -3.51 -5.83
CA ARG A 190 -9.48 -2.23 -5.33
C ARG A 190 -9.49 -2.15 -3.80
N MET A 191 -10.55 -2.63 -3.14
CA MET A 191 -10.60 -2.69 -1.67
C MET A 191 -9.65 -3.77 -1.12
N ALA A 192 -9.52 -4.90 -1.80
CA ALA A 192 -8.57 -5.94 -1.41
C ALA A 192 -7.10 -5.48 -1.52
N ASP A 193 -6.74 -4.70 -2.54
CA ASP A 193 -5.40 -4.09 -2.67
C ASP A 193 -5.15 -3.05 -1.57
N PHE A 194 -6.10 -2.14 -1.33
CA PHE A 194 -6.02 -1.16 -0.25
C PHE A 194 -5.81 -1.82 1.12
N LEU A 195 -6.60 -2.86 1.44
CA LEU A 195 -6.48 -3.57 2.71
C LEU A 195 -5.19 -4.42 2.80
N ALA A 196 -4.66 -4.91 1.68
CA ALA A 196 -3.34 -5.56 1.66
C ALA A 196 -2.20 -4.55 1.92
N GLU A 197 -2.32 -3.32 1.42
CA GLU A 197 -1.38 -2.23 1.74
C GLU A 197 -1.47 -1.82 3.22
N VAL A 198 -2.68 -1.75 3.80
CA VAL A 198 -2.89 -1.53 5.25
C VAL A 198 -2.36 -2.70 6.10
N LEU A 199 -2.41 -3.94 5.61
CA LEU A 199 -1.78 -5.08 6.28
C LEU A 199 -0.26 -4.90 6.38
N VAL A 200 0.39 -4.41 5.32
CA VAL A 200 1.83 -4.10 5.30
C VAL A 200 2.17 -2.94 6.23
N LEU A 201 1.30 -1.94 6.37
CA LEU A 201 1.48 -0.86 7.37
C LEU A 201 1.49 -1.41 8.81
N ASN A 202 0.60 -2.35 9.12
CA ASN A 202 0.37 -2.83 10.48
C ASN A 202 1.31 -3.97 10.92
N TYR A 203 1.71 -4.83 9.99
CA TYR A 203 2.52 -6.04 10.25
C TYR A 203 3.88 -6.03 9.54
N GLY A 204 4.17 -4.98 8.75
CA GLY A 204 5.41 -4.85 8.02
C GLY A 204 5.50 -5.79 6.81
N THR A 205 6.72 -6.23 6.55
CA THR A 205 7.15 -6.90 5.31
C THR A 205 7.55 -8.36 5.53
N HIS A 206 8.06 -8.68 6.72
CA HIS A 206 8.58 -9.98 7.12
C HIS A 206 7.98 -10.36 8.49
N THR A 207 7.98 -11.65 8.83
CA THR A 207 7.71 -12.14 10.18
C THR A 207 9.02 -12.65 10.78
N ILE A 208 9.32 -12.26 12.01
CA ILE A 208 10.52 -12.70 12.71
C ILE A 208 10.34 -14.16 13.15
N THR A 209 11.16 -15.06 12.62
CA THR A 209 11.11 -16.51 12.91
C THR A 209 12.06 -16.90 14.04
N SER A 210 13.15 -16.13 14.23
CA SER A 210 14.04 -16.29 15.38
C SER A 210 14.73 -14.98 15.78
N VAL A 211 15.03 -14.88 17.08
CA VAL A 211 15.68 -13.73 17.71
C VAL A 211 16.85 -14.20 18.57
N ASP A 212 17.96 -13.48 18.50
CA ASP A 212 19.13 -13.69 19.35
C ASP A 212 19.05 -12.74 20.55
N ALA A 213 18.79 -13.29 21.73
CA ALA A 213 18.52 -12.57 22.97
C ALA A 213 19.79 -12.38 23.80
N GLY A 214 20.12 -11.12 24.12
CA GLY A 214 21.35 -10.77 24.81
C GLY A 214 21.45 -9.30 25.18
N ALA A 215 22.68 -8.83 25.41
CA ALA A 215 23.02 -7.41 25.46
C ALA A 215 24.29 -7.12 24.64
N SER A 216 24.43 -5.90 24.12
CA SER A 216 25.63 -5.45 23.41
C SER A 216 25.98 -4.02 23.77
N LEU A 217 27.27 -3.75 24.03
CA LEU A 217 27.81 -2.42 24.25
C LEU A 217 28.67 -2.06 23.04
N VAL A 218 28.33 -0.99 22.33
CA VAL A 218 28.93 -0.61 21.04
C VAL A 218 29.41 0.83 21.09
N GLN A 219 30.57 1.09 20.51
CA GLN A 219 31.02 2.45 20.18
C GLN A 219 31.12 2.60 18.66
N GLU A 220 30.50 3.64 18.12
CA GLU A 220 30.66 4.09 16.75
C GLU A 220 31.30 5.48 16.72
N ASP A 221 32.54 5.52 16.26
CA ASP A 221 33.26 6.75 15.97
C ASP A 221 33.20 7.05 14.46
N GLN A 222 33.22 8.34 14.13
CA GLN A 222 33.41 8.83 12.76
C GLN A 222 34.78 9.51 12.70
N ILE A 223 35.65 9.06 11.81
CA ILE A 223 36.99 9.63 11.62
C ILE A 223 37.16 10.13 10.19
N LYS A 224 37.88 11.24 9.99
CA LYS A 224 38.11 11.80 8.65
C LYS A 224 38.72 10.76 7.72
N ALA A 225 38.17 10.58 6.53
CA ALA A 225 38.68 9.64 5.53
C ALA A 225 40.15 9.93 5.17
N THR A 226 40.56 11.20 5.17
CA THR A 226 41.95 11.63 4.93
C THR A 226 42.96 11.20 6.01
N PHE A 227 42.51 10.74 7.18
CA PHE A 227 43.36 10.11 8.20
C PHE A 227 43.58 8.61 7.92
N LEU A 228 42.63 7.94 7.26
CA LEU A 228 42.73 6.54 6.85
C LEU A 228 43.58 6.41 5.58
N LYS A 229 44.89 6.24 5.76
CA LYS A 229 45.81 5.94 4.65
C LYS A 229 45.72 4.47 4.24
N ASP A 230 45.91 4.19 2.96
CA ASP A 230 45.85 2.84 2.35
C ASP A 230 46.90 1.83 2.88
N SER A 231 47.82 2.26 3.76
CA SER A 231 48.79 1.34 4.35
C SER A 231 48.13 0.46 5.42
N TRP A 232 48.35 -0.86 5.34
CA TRP A 232 47.86 -1.83 6.32
C TRP A 232 48.23 -1.45 7.75
N ALA A 233 49.43 -0.87 7.95
CA ALA A 233 49.94 -0.45 9.25
C ALA A 233 49.15 0.73 9.82
N THR A 234 48.76 1.71 8.99
CA THR A 234 47.86 2.79 9.43
C THR A 234 46.50 2.23 9.82
N ARG A 235 45.93 1.34 9.01
CA ARG A 235 44.62 0.71 9.29
C ARG A 235 44.65 -0.09 10.59
N SER A 236 45.69 -0.88 10.84
CA SER A 236 45.88 -1.62 12.09
C SER A 236 46.10 -0.71 13.31
N ALA A 237 46.76 0.44 13.15
CA ALA A 237 46.94 1.42 14.23
C ALA A 237 45.63 2.16 14.56
N VAL A 238 44.77 2.39 13.56
CA VAL A 238 43.42 2.95 13.72
C VAL A 238 42.52 1.97 14.49
N THR A 239 42.43 0.70 14.09
CA THR A 239 41.53 -0.27 14.75
C THR A 239 41.92 -0.54 16.20
N ALA A 240 43.23 -0.60 16.49
CA ALA A 240 43.75 -0.70 17.86
C ALA A 240 43.51 0.59 18.67
N SER A 241 43.61 1.78 18.07
CA SER A 241 43.36 3.06 18.77
C SER A 241 41.89 3.29 19.08
N ALA A 242 40.98 2.86 18.19
CA ALA A 242 39.55 2.82 18.48
C ALA A 242 39.23 1.87 19.64
N GLY A 243 39.85 0.69 19.66
CA GLY A 243 39.79 -0.27 20.78
C GLY A 243 40.28 0.31 22.11
N MET A 244 41.44 0.99 22.10
CA MET A 244 41.98 1.69 23.27
C MET A 244 41.10 2.86 23.72
N ALA A 245 40.48 3.60 22.80
CA ALA A 245 39.53 4.66 23.13
C ALA A 245 38.31 4.07 23.85
N PHE A 246 37.72 2.99 23.33
CA PHE A 246 36.63 2.26 23.97
C PHE A 246 37.01 1.71 25.35
N HIS A 247 38.18 1.05 25.44
CA HIS A 247 38.69 0.53 26.71
C HIS A 247 38.90 1.64 27.76
N SER A 248 39.35 2.83 27.35
CA SER A 248 39.49 3.95 28.29
C SER A 248 38.13 4.39 28.85
N ILE A 249 37.10 4.52 27.99
CA ILE A 249 35.74 4.95 28.36
C ILE A 249 35.07 4.03 29.40
N ILE A 250 35.28 2.72 29.31
CA ILE A 250 34.79 1.72 30.30
C ILE A 250 35.71 1.56 31.53
N SER A 251 36.85 2.25 31.56
CA SER A 251 37.87 2.14 32.63
C SER A 251 38.04 3.40 33.47
N VAL A 252 37.54 4.56 33.03
CA VAL A 252 37.71 5.84 33.74
C VAL A 252 37.12 5.78 35.15
N LYS A 253 37.97 5.75 36.18
CA LYS A 253 37.56 5.84 37.59
C LYS A 253 37.87 7.17 38.27
N ASN A 254 38.59 8.07 37.59
CA ASN A 254 38.90 9.45 38.00
C ASN A 254 39.15 10.31 36.76
N GLU A 255 38.93 11.62 36.86
CA GLU A 255 38.84 12.53 35.71
C GLU A 255 40.18 12.86 35.01
N GLU A 256 41.34 12.55 35.59
CA GLU A 256 42.66 13.03 35.12
C GLU A 256 43.54 12.00 34.39
N SER A 257 43.10 10.76 34.16
CA SER A 257 43.94 9.73 33.50
C SER A 257 43.26 9.04 32.32
N LEU A 258 43.14 9.74 31.19
CA LEU A 258 43.15 9.08 29.88
C LEU A 258 44.56 8.52 29.66
N ASP A 259 44.70 7.19 29.76
CA ASP A 259 45.95 6.49 29.44
C ASP A 259 46.14 6.41 27.91
N VAL A 260 46.44 7.56 27.31
CA VAL A 260 46.74 7.72 25.87
C VAL A 260 48.16 7.22 25.60
N SER A 261 48.36 5.92 25.81
CA SER A 261 49.67 5.24 25.82
C SER A 261 50.42 5.26 24.48
N SER A 262 49.84 5.80 23.41
CA SER A 262 50.53 6.07 22.15
C SER A 262 50.17 7.43 21.56
N GLY A 263 51.16 8.09 20.94
CA GLY A 263 50.94 9.34 20.19
C GLY A 263 49.99 9.19 18.98
N PHE A 264 49.84 7.96 18.45
CA PHE A 264 48.89 7.69 17.37
C PHE A 264 47.44 7.71 17.88
N THR A 265 47.19 7.23 19.11
CA THR A 265 45.85 7.29 19.73
C THR A 265 45.43 8.74 19.98
N LYS A 266 46.36 9.67 20.24
CA LYS A 266 46.08 11.11 20.25
C LYS A 266 45.67 11.61 18.86
N GLN A 267 46.40 11.25 17.80
CA GLN A 267 46.06 11.63 16.42
C GLN A 267 44.70 11.07 15.95
N TYR A 268 44.32 9.87 16.42
CA TYR A 268 42.99 9.30 16.21
C TYR A 268 41.90 10.18 16.81
N LEU A 269 42.05 10.58 18.08
CA LEU A 269 41.10 11.47 18.76
C LEU A 269 41.03 12.87 18.12
N GLU A 270 42.15 13.40 17.62
CA GLU A 270 42.22 14.69 16.90
C GLU A 270 41.59 14.65 15.49
N ASN A 271 41.43 13.47 14.88
CA ASN A 271 40.81 13.28 13.57
C ASN A 271 39.37 12.73 13.63
N ARG A 272 38.83 12.53 14.83
CA ARG A 272 37.46 12.09 15.08
C ARG A 272 36.46 13.24 14.97
N THR A 273 35.48 13.11 14.08
CA THR A 273 34.41 14.10 13.85
C THR A 273 33.17 13.83 14.70
N ASN A 274 32.87 12.57 15.00
CA ASN A 274 31.73 12.17 15.84
C ASN A 274 32.10 10.94 16.70
N SER A 275 31.38 10.74 17.80
CA SER A 275 31.52 9.57 18.68
C SER A 275 30.20 9.30 19.39
N ARG A 276 29.74 8.05 19.39
CA ARG A 276 28.58 7.55 20.14
C ARG A 276 28.95 6.25 20.83
N VAL A 277 28.60 6.12 22.10
CA VAL A 277 28.57 4.84 22.81
C VAL A 277 27.12 4.50 23.12
N GLU A 278 26.74 3.25 22.91
CA GLU A 278 25.37 2.77 23.03
C GLU A 278 25.29 1.39 23.69
N SER A 279 24.43 1.26 24.69
CA SER A 279 24.11 -0.03 25.33
C SER A 279 22.77 -0.53 24.83
N ILE A 280 22.79 -1.65 24.12
CA ILE A 280 21.65 -2.33 23.54
C ILE A 280 21.30 -3.48 24.48
N GLY A 281 20.35 -3.22 25.39
CA GLY A 281 20.08 -4.09 26.54
C GLY A 281 21.13 -3.95 27.66
N GLY A 282 20.98 -4.77 28.68
CA GLY A 282 21.73 -4.66 29.93
C GLY A 282 21.44 -3.36 30.69
N THR A 283 22.25 -3.09 31.71
CA THR A 283 22.12 -1.88 32.53
C THR A 283 22.59 -0.64 31.75
N PRO A 284 21.87 0.50 31.82
CA PRO A 284 22.22 1.72 31.09
C PRO A 284 23.69 2.13 31.27
N PHE A 285 24.37 2.38 30.16
CA PHE A 285 25.78 2.76 30.15
C PHE A 285 25.99 4.17 30.71
N TYR A 286 27.07 4.33 31.48
CA TYR A 286 27.64 5.61 31.89
C TYR A 286 29.17 5.51 31.85
N PRO A 287 29.92 6.59 31.52
CA PRO A 287 31.38 6.57 31.54
C PRO A 287 31.93 6.07 32.89
N GLY A 288 32.90 5.16 32.85
CA GLY A 288 33.45 4.52 34.05
C GLY A 288 32.70 3.30 34.58
N ILE A 289 31.57 2.89 33.97
CA ILE A 289 30.99 1.56 34.25
C ILE A 289 31.99 0.48 33.80
N THR A 290 32.49 -0.33 34.74
CA THR A 290 33.43 -1.39 34.39
C THR A 290 32.73 -2.47 33.57
N LEU A 291 33.44 -3.08 32.61
CA LEU A 291 32.87 -4.15 31.78
C LEU A 291 32.25 -5.28 32.63
N LYS A 292 32.90 -5.64 33.74
CA LYS A 292 32.35 -6.61 34.70
C LYS A 292 30.98 -6.17 35.23
N THR A 293 30.88 -4.93 35.71
CA THR A 293 29.62 -4.37 36.26
C THR A 293 28.50 -4.34 35.22
N TRP A 294 28.83 -3.99 33.97
CA TRP A 294 27.88 -4.05 32.86
C TRP A 294 27.42 -5.49 32.56
N GLN A 295 28.36 -6.44 32.49
CA GLN A 295 28.05 -7.86 32.23
C GLN A 295 27.23 -8.51 33.36
N GLU A 296 27.50 -8.18 34.63
CA GLU A 296 26.68 -8.61 35.77
C GLU A 296 25.24 -8.06 35.69
N GLY A 297 25.04 -6.89 35.06
CA GLY A 297 23.75 -6.24 34.84
C GLY A 297 22.92 -6.77 33.65
N ILE A 298 23.42 -7.73 32.85
CA ILE A 298 22.70 -8.26 31.67
C ILE A 298 21.48 -9.14 32.07
N ARG A 299 21.50 -9.71 33.28
CA ARG A 299 20.47 -10.67 33.71
C ARG A 299 19.11 -9.98 33.88
N ASN A 300 18.08 -10.53 33.22
CA ASN A 300 16.71 -9.99 33.16
C ASN A 300 16.61 -8.61 32.47
N GLN A 301 17.57 -8.27 31.59
CA GLN A 301 17.59 -7.04 30.78
C GLN A 301 18.04 -7.40 29.35
N LEU A 302 17.31 -8.33 28.71
CA LEU A 302 17.71 -8.93 27.43
C LEU A 302 16.94 -8.28 26.28
N VAL A 303 17.61 -8.04 25.16
CA VAL A 303 17.00 -7.51 23.93
C VAL A 303 17.40 -8.32 22.70
N ALA A 304 16.70 -8.12 21.59
CA ALA A 304 17.02 -8.76 20.30
C ALA A 304 18.26 -8.11 19.67
N LEU A 305 19.40 -8.82 19.78
CA LEU A 305 20.69 -8.46 19.19
C LEU A 305 20.80 -8.86 17.71
N ASP A 306 20.05 -9.87 17.27
CA ASP A 306 19.82 -10.10 15.84
C ASP A 306 18.42 -10.71 15.65
N ARG A 307 17.93 -10.61 14.41
CA ARG A 307 16.63 -11.10 13.95
C ARG A 307 16.85 -11.88 12.66
N SER A 308 16.19 -13.02 12.54
CA SER A 308 15.99 -13.72 11.26
C SER A 308 14.49 -13.86 11.02
N GLY A 309 14.06 -13.77 9.77
CA GLY A 309 12.65 -13.81 9.40
C GLY A 309 12.39 -14.57 8.12
N LEU A 310 11.17 -14.45 7.63
CA LEU A 310 10.73 -14.79 6.27
C LEU A 310 9.68 -13.75 5.84
N PRO A 311 9.45 -13.50 4.54
CA PRO A 311 8.47 -12.53 4.06
C PRO A 311 7.05 -12.84 4.55
N LEU A 312 6.27 -11.81 4.89
CA LEU A 312 4.96 -11.95 5.54
C LEU A 312 3.98 -12.85 4.77
N TYR A 313 4.04 -12.83 3.44
CA TYR A 313 3.18 -13.66 2.56
C TYR A 313 3.49 -15.17 2.64
N PHE A 314 4.65 -15.59 3.15
CA PHE A 314 4.99 -17.00 3.37
C PHE A 314 4.03 -17.68 4.38
N PHE A 315 3.57 -16.91 5.36
CA PHE A 315 2.65 -17.35 6.42
C PHE A 315 1.17 -17.33 5.98
N ILE A 316 0.90 -17.07 4.70
CA ILE A 316 -0.45 -17.07 4.10
C ILE A 316 -0.57 -18.31 3.22
N ASN A 317 -0.88 -19.45 3.84
CA ASN A 317 -0.94 -20.75 3.17
C ASN A 317 -2.12 -21.61 3.65
N PRO A 318 -2.56 -22.64 2.89
CA PRO A 318 -3.77 -23.40 3.22
C PRO A 318 -3.75 -24.11 4.57
N SER A 319 -2.57 -24.46 5.11
CA SER A 319 -2.43 -25.02 6.46
C SER A 319 -2.65 -23.99 7.58
N THR A 320 -2.32 -22.70 7.35
CA THR A 320 -2.58 -21.61 8.31
C THR A 320 -4.01 -21.05 8.25
N LEU A 321 -4.67 -21.19 7.08
CA LEU A 321 -6.03 -20.69 6.81
C LEU A 321 -6.94 -21.83 6.27
N PRO A 322 -7.18 -22.90 7.05
CA PRO A 322 -7.97 -24.05 6.61
C PRO A 322 -9.46 -23.74 6.37
N GLU A 323 -9.96 -22.63 6.91
CA GLU A 323 -11.33 -22.13 6.70
C GLU A 323 -11.54 -21.37 5.37
N LEU A 324 -10.53 -21.29 4.49
CA LEU A 324 -10.63 -20.66 3.17
C LEU A 324 -10.31 -21.64 2.02
N PRO A 325 -10.96 -21.54 0.85
CA PRO A 325 -10.60 -22.32 -0.32
C PRO A 325 -9.15 -22.06 -0.76
N THR A 326 -8.41 -23.12 -1.08
CA THR A 326 -7.01 -23.05 -1.56
C THR A 326 -6.78 -22.01 -2.69
N PRO A 327 -7.68 -21.84 -3.69
CA PRO A 327 -7.54 -20.77 -4.68
C PRO A 327 -7.65 -19.36 -4.09
N THR A 328 -8.53 -19.12 -3.12
CA THR A 328 -8.65 -17.84 -2.40
C THR A 328 -7.37 -17.55 -1.62
N VAL A 329 -6.84 -18.52 -0.88
CA VAL A 329 -5.59 -18.35 -0.11
C VAL A 329 -4.40 -18.01 -1.01
N LYS A 330 -4.27 -18.68 -2.17
CA LYS A 330 -3.22 -18.36 -3.16
C LYS A 330 -3.37 -16.95 -3.74
N LYS A 331 -4.61 -16.50 -4.05
CA LYS A 331 -4.88 -15.12 -4.49
C LYS A 331 -4.53 -14.09 -3.41
N LEU A 332 -4.89 -14.37 -2.15
CA LEU A 332 -4.62 -13.52 -0.99
C LEU A 332 -3.11 -13.36 -0.75
N ALA A 333 -2.36 -14.46 -0.72
CA ALA A 333 -0.90 -14.44 -0.55
C ALA A 333 -0.23 -13.60 -1.64
N ARG A 334 -0.64 -13.77 -2.90
CA ARG A 334 -0.13 -12.98 -4.03
C ARG A 334 -0.48 -11.48 -3.95
N ARG A 335 -1.64 -11.12 -3.39
CA ARG A 335 -2.03 -9.71 -3.19
C ARG A 335 -1.17 -9.04 -2.11
N VAL A 336 -0.90 -9.73 -1.00
CA VAL A 336 0.02 -9.25 0.04
C VAL A 336 1.46 -9.18 -0.47
N GLU A 337 1.92 -10.17 -1.26
CA GLU A 337 3.22 -10.11 -1.95
C GLU A 337 3.33 -8.87 -2.86
N MET A 338 2.30 -8.56 -3.64
CA MET A 338 2.29 -7.37 -4.51
C MET A 338 2.26 -6.05 -3.73
N ALA A 339 1.56 -5.98 -2.58
CA ALA A 339 1.59 -4.81 -1.70
C ALA A 339 2.99 -4.59 -1.10
N ILE A 340 3.69 -5.65 -0.69
CA ILE A 340 5.09 -5.58 -0.22
C ILE A 340 6.00 -5.13 -1.37
N ARG A 341 5.85 -5.69 -2.57
CA ARG A 341 6.59 -5.24 -3.77
C ARG A 341 6.39 -3.74 -4.03
N ARG A 342 5.15 -3.21 -3.97
CA ARG A 342 4.88 -1.76 -4.09
C ARG A 342 5.61 -0.95 -3.02
N TYR A 343 5.56 -1.38 -1.75
CA TYR A 343 6.25 -0.69 -0.65
C TYR A 343 7.77 -0.59 -0.86
N TYR A 344 8.41 -1.65 -1.36
CA TYR A 344 9.81 -1.61 -1.74
C TYR A 344 10.04 -0.69 -2.95
N THR A 345 9.35 -0.90 -4.07
CA THR A 345 9.53 -0.12 -5.30
C THR A 345 9.33 1.39 -5.09
N PHE A 346 8.36 1.79 -4.27
CA PHE A 346 8.09 3.21 -3.98
C PHE A 346 9.08 3.82 -2.96
N ASN A 347 9.96 3.00 -2.38
CA ASN A 347 11.08 3.42 -1.53
C ASN A 347 12.46 3.11 -2.16
N THR A 348 12.50 2.65 -3.41
CA THR A 348 13.71 2.74 -4.22
C THR A 348 13.89 4.19 -4.68
N TYR A 349 15.08 4.73 -4.50
CA TYR A 349 15.52 6.03 -5.02
C TYR A 349 16.78 5.77 -5.85
N PRO A 350 16.66 5.55 -7.17
CA PRO A 350 17.84 5.36 -8.03
C PRO A 350 18.61 6.67 -8.24
N GLY A 351 19.92 6.56 -8.43
CA GLY A 351 20.82 7.68 -8.67
C GLY A 351 22.26 7.31 -8.39
N CYS A 352 23.22 8.09 -8.87
CA CYS A 352 24.64 7.80 -8.63
C CYS A 352 24.97 7.66 -7.13
N THR A 353 25.48 6.51 -6.72
CA THR A 353 25.84 6.24 -5.31
C THR A 353 27.31 6.48 -4.97
N ASP A 354 28.13 6.85 -5.95
CA ASP A 354 29.55 7.18 -5.77
C ASP A 354 29.71 8.64 -5.32
N ALA A 355 30.15 8.85 -4.08
CA ALA A 355 30.39 10.16 -3.50
C ALA A 355 31.62 10.90 -4.09
N THR A 356 32.40 10.27 -4.96
CA THR A 356 33.51 10.90 -5.69
C THR A 356 33.10 11.44 -7.07
N SER A 357 31.94 11.02 -7.60
CA SER A 357 31.42 11.50 -8.88
C SER A 357 30.76 12.89 -8.73
N PRO A 358 30.95 13.82 -9.69
CA PRO A 358 30.20 15.08 -9.71
C PRO A 358 28.68 14.88 -9.89
N ASN A 359 28.26 13.70 -10.34
CA ASN A 359 26.85 13.34 -10.55
C ASN A 359 26.19 12.71 -9.30
N PHE A 360 26.93 12.56 -8.19
CA PHE A 360 26.46 11.93 -6.94
C PHE A 360 25.06 12.39 -6.51
N ASN A 361 24.24 11.47 -6.02
CA ASN A 361 22.93 11.78 -5.44
C ASN A 361 22.87 11.32 -3.98
N PHE A 362 22.89 12.28 -3.04
CA PHE A 362 22.81 11.99 -1.60
C PHE A 362 21.56 11.21 -1.19
N HIS A 363 20.43 11.38 -1.90
CA HIS A 363 19.18 10.68 -1.59
C HIS A 363 19.12 9.27 -2.19
N ALA A 364 20.00 8.92 -3.13
CA ALA A 364 19.95 7.63 -3.81
C ALA A 364 20.29 6.46 -2.87
N ASN A 365 19.50 5.40 -2.92
CA ASN A 365 19.71 4.14 -2.19
C ASN A 365 19.90 2.92 -3.11
N ALA A 366 19.68 3.08 -4.41
CA ALA A 366 20.06 2.14 -5.46
C ALA A 366 20.88 2.89 -6.52
N ASP A 367 21.84 2.21 -7.16
CA ASP A 367 22.61 2.81 -8.25
C ASP A 367 21.87 2.67 -9.58
N ASP A 368 21.84 3.74 -10.38
CA ASP A 368 21.26 3.79 -11.72
C ASP A 368 22.32 3.88 -12.83
N GLY A 369 23.62 3.95 -12.47
CA GLY A 369 24.72 4.13 -13.40
C GLY A 369 24.92 5.57 -13.87
N SER A 370 24.16 6.55 -13.35
CA SER A 370 24.31 7.97 -13.74
C SER A 370 25.62 8.63 -13.30
N CYS A 371 26.48 7.91 -12.54
CA CYS A 371 27.79 8.38 -12.10
C CYS A 371 28.74 8.75 -13.25
N GLU A 372 28.61 8.10 -14.40
CA GLU A 372 29.38 8.39 -15.62
C GLU A 372 28.43 8.79 -16.75
N GLY A 373 28.43 10.07 -17.14
CA GLY A 373 27.61 10.54 -18.26
C GLY A 373 27.77 12.01 -18.60
N THR A 374 27.97 12.31 -19.89
CA THR A 374 27.98 13.68 -20.41
C THR A 374 26.56 14.18 -20.61
N MET A 375 26.15 15.19 -19.83
CA MET A 375 24.82 15.81 -19.95
C MET A 375 24.61 16.40 -21.36
N THR A 376 23.39 16.23 -21.88
CA THR A 376 22.92 16.86 -23.13
C THR A 376 21.67 17.69 -22.83
N ASN A 377 21.62 18.92 -23.33
CA ASN A 377 20.48 19.81 -23.10
C ASN A 377 19.31 19.45 -24.02
N PHE A 378 18.14 19.17 -23.44
CA PHE A 378 16.88 18.95 -24.16
C PHE A 378 15.93 20.13 -23.96
N THR A 379 15.05 20.39 -24.93
CA THR A 379 13.97 21.38 -24.81
C THR A 379 12.66 20.71 -24.38
N PHE A 380 11.88 21.39 -23.54
CA PHE A 380 10.60 20.89 -23.05
C PHE A 380 9.44 21.53 -23.82
N GLY A 381 8.67 20.73 -24.57
CA GLY A 381 7.54 21.23 -25.37
C GLY A 381 6.25 21.51 -24.58
N GLY A 382 6.27 21.31 -23.25
CA GLY A 382 5.12 21.44 -22.36
C GLY A 382 4.38 20.12 -22.12
N VAL A 383 3.23 20.23 -21.42
CA VAL A 383 2.32 19.12 -21.08
C VAL A 383 0.88 19.49 -21.38
N PHE A 384 0.04 18.48 -21.58
CA PHE A 384 -1.41 18.61 -21.70
C PHE A 384 -2.11 17.37 -21.13
N GLN A 385 -3.40 17.49 -20.83
CA GLN A 385 -4.22 16.42 -20.28
C GLN A 385 -5.64 16.51 -20.81
N GLU A 386 -6.11 15.39 -21.35
CA GLU A 386 -7.47 15.19 -21.87
C GLU A 386 -8.33 14.47 -20.81
N CYS A 387 -9.65 14.67 -20.87
CA CYS A 387 -10.61 14.00 -19.98
C CYS A 387 -11.87 13.60 -20.75
N ALA A 388 -12.43 12.44 -20.39
CA ALA A 388 -13.67 11.88 -20.94
C ALA A 388 -14.59 11.37 -19.82
N GLY A 389 -15.87 11.68 -19.91
CA GLY A 389 -16.89 11.13 -19.02
C GLY A 389 -17.19 9.67 -19.36
N LEU A 390 -17.16 8.79 -18.36
CA LEU A 390 -17.53 7.38 -18.50
C LEU A 390 -18.95 7.08 -17.98
N ALA A 391 -19.30 7.62 -16.81
CA ALA A 391 -20.62 7.42 -16.20
C ALA A 391 -20.97 8.52 -15.19
N GLY A 392 -22.25 8.80 -15.00
CA GLY A 392 -22.77 9.72 -13.97
C GLY A 392 -22.94 11.19 -14.42
N PRO A 393 -23.75 11.97 -13.69
CA PRO A 393 -24.20 13.29 -14.13
C PRO A 393 -23.11 14.39 -14.07
N ASP A 394 -22.15 14.28 -13.14
CA ASP A 394 -21.19 15.35 -12.84
C ASP A 394 -19.90 15.28 -13.68
N THR A 395 -19.82 14.32 -14.61
CA THR A 395 -18.64 14.05 -15.45
C THR A 395 -18.08 15.29 -16.14
N ASN A 396 -18.95 16.17 -16.66
CA ASN A 396 -18.55 17.45 -17.27
C ASN A 396 -17.90 18.42 -16.27
N THR A 397 -18.36 18.43 -15.02
CA THR A 397 -17.80 19.28 -13.94
C THR A 397 -16.45 18.74 -13.49
N LEU A 398 -16.33 17.42 -13.35
CA LEU A 398 -15.08 16.74 -13.01
C LEU A 398 -14.01 16.95 -14.10
N CYS A 399 -14.36 16.81 -15.38
CA CYS A 399 -13.39 17.01 -16.47
C CYS A 399 -12.89 18.46 -16.57
N ARG A 400 -13.71 19.48 -16.31
CA ARG A 400 -13.24 20.88 -16.20
C ARG A 400 -12.18 21.09 -15.12
N GLY A 401 -12.16 20.26 -14.07
CA GLY A 401 -11.14 20.27 -13.03
C GLY A 401 -9.87 19.47 -13.36
N LEU A 402 -9.86 18.72 -14.47
CA LEU A 402 -8.79 17.80 -14.88
C LEU A 402 -8.15 18.19 -16.22
N GLU A 403 -8.87 18.80 -17.15
CA GLU A 403 -8.34 19.24 -18.44
C GLU A 403 -7.18 20.25 -18.29
N GLN A 404 -6.10 20.02 -19.04
CA GLN A 404 -5.01 20.98 -19.21
C GLN A 404 -4.66 21.09 -20.69
N ARG A 405 -4.76 22.29 -21.26
CA ARG A 405 -4.26 22.57 -22.62
C ARG A 405 -2.80 23.00 -22.56
N ASN A 406 -2.01 22.73 -23.60
CA ASN A 406 -0.66 23.28 -23.72
C ASN A 406 -0.74 24.76 -24.12
N PRO A 407 -0.22 25.72 -23.33
CA PRO A 407 -0.31 27.14 -23.68
C PRO A 407 0.44 27.53 -24.96
N LEU A 408 1.38 26.72 -25.48
CA LEU A 408 2.04 26.98 -26.76
C LEU A 408 1.13 26.71 -27.97
N THR A 409 0.08 25.90 -27.82
CA THR A 409 -0.85 25.52 -28.91
C THR A 409 -2.29 25.95 -28.66
N GLY A 410 -2.65 26.31 -27.42
CA GLY A 410 -4.03 26.58 -27.01
C GLY A 410 -4.95 25.35 -27.00
N ALA A 411 -4.36 24.15 -27.15
CA ALA A 411 -5.07 22.90 -27.43
C ALA A 411 -4.46 21.70 -26.68
N PHE A 412 -5.07 20.54 -26.84
CA PHE A 412 -4.56 19.24 -26.39
C PHE A 412 -3.58 18.68 -27.43
N SER A 413 -2.46 19.38 -27.65
CA SER A 413 -1.48 19.03 -28.67
C SER A 413 -0.09 19.62 -28.39
N CYS A 414 0.93 19.00 -28.99
CA CYS A 414 2.30 19.51 -28.99
C CYS A 414 2.55 20.50 -30.14
N PRO A 415 3.53 21.42 -30.00
CA PRO A 415 3.99 22.25 -31.12
C PRO A 415 4.65 21.38 -32.20
N THR A 416 4.75 21.89 -33.43
CA THR A 416 5.10 21.11 -34.64
C THR A 416 6.47 20.41 -34.61
N THR A 417 7.39 20.81 -33.74
CA THR A 417 8.73 20.19 -33.56
C THR A 417 8.78 19.16 -32.42
N TYR A 418 7.66 18.87 -31.76
CA TYR A 418 7.57 17.98 -30.61
C TYR A 418 6.50 16.90 -30.83
N THR A 419 6.77 15.69 -30.33
CA THR A 419 5.84 14.55 -30.37
C THR A 419 5.17 14.33 -29.02
N PRO A 420 3.85 14.08 -28.99
CA PRO A 420 3.13 13.75 -27.76
C PRO A 420 3.51 12.35 -27.27
N VAL A 421 3.87 12.26 -26.00
CA VAL A 421 4.18 11.01 -25.29
C VAL A 421 3.16 10.85 -24.18
N LEU A 422 2.38 9.76 -24.22
CA LEU A 422 1.45 9.38 -23.16
C LEU A 422 2.24 8.99 -21.91
N LEU A 423 1.97 9.62 -20.77
CA LEU A 423 2.50 9.20 -19.47
C LEU A 423 1.59 8.18 -18.79
N GLY A 424 0.29 8.26 -19.03
CA GLY A 424 -0.62 7.20 -18.64
C GLY A 424 -2.07 7.62 -18.66
N VAL A 425 -2.91 6.60 -18.55
CA VAL A 425 -4.37 6.71 -18.44
C VAL A 425 -4.77 6.37 -17.00
N GLN A 426 -5.68 7.16 -16.43
CA GLN A 426 -6.21 6.99 -15.08
C GLN A 426 -7.72 7.26 -15.02
N GLU A 427 -8.38 6.79 -13.97
CA GLU A 427 -9.82 6.96 -13.75
C GLU A 427 -10.08 7.60 -12.39
N ARG A 428 -10.84 8.71 -12.35
CA ARG A 428 -11.34 9.31 -11.11
C ARG A 428 -12.82 9.00 -10.95
N GLU A 429 -13.18 8.54 -9.76
CA GLU A 429 -14.55 8.35 -9.30
C GLU A 429 -14.81 9.32 -8.16
N GLU A 430 -15.83 10.16 -8.28
CA GLU A 430 -16.23 11.12 -7.27
C GLU A 430 -17.74 11.05 -7.04
N GLY A 431 -18.14 11.14 -5.78
CA GLY A 431 -19.53 10.93 -5.36
C GLY A 431 -20.15 12.20 -4.82
N HIS A 432 -21.27 12.62 -5.40
CA HIS A 432 -22.01 13.80 -5.00
C HIS A 432 -23.45 13.43 -4.63
N SER A 433 -23.94 13.98 -3.52
CA SER A 433 -25.35 13.89 -3.13
C SER A 433 -26.15 14.91 -3.92
N HIS A 434 -27.08 14.45 -4.74
CA HIS A 434 -28.05 15.28 -5.45
C HIS A 434 -29.42 15.20 -4.78
N LEU A 435 -30.08 16.33 -4.59
CA LEU A 435 -31.43 16.39 -4.02
C LEU A 435 -32.48 16.10 -5.09
N GLU A 436 -32.80 14.82 -5.31
CA GLU A 436 -33.84 14.41 -6.26
C GLU A 436 -35.23 14.65 -5.68
N CYS A 437 -36.04 15.44 -6.39
CA CYS A 437 -37.40 15.77 -5.98
C CYS A 437 -38.44 15.24 -6.97
N HIS A 438 -39.32 14.35 -6.50
CA HIS A 438 -40.43 13.82 -7.27
C HIS A 438 -41.77 14.29 -6.69
N ASN A 439 -42.63 14.81 -7.57
CA ASN A 439 -44.02 15.12 -7.21
C ASN A 439 -44.84 13.83 -7.26
N LYS A 440 -45.24 13.35 -6.08
CA LYS A 440 -46.03 12.13 -5.92
C LYS A 440 -47.48 12.53 -5.68
N CYS A 441 -48.38 12.10 -6.57
CA CYS A 441 -49.78 12.54 -6.55
C CYS A 441 -50.72 11.39 -6.22
N THR A 442 -51.38 11.42 -5.06
CA THR A 442 -52.51 10.53 -4.77
C THR A 442 -53.77 11.04 -5.45
N LEU A 443 -54.48 10.12 -6.13
CA LEU A 443 -55.72 10.37 -6.88
C LEU A 443 -55.63 11.48 -7.95
N GLY A 444 -54.42 11.89 -8.36
CA GLY A 444 -54.19 12.96 -9.34
C GLY A 444 -54.48 14.38 -8.84
N ILE A 445 -54.85 14.55 -7.56
CA ILE A 445 -55.24 15.85 -6.97
C ILE A 445 -54.31 16.21 -5.80
N PHE A 446 -53.93 15.22 -4.97
CA PHE A 446 -53.10 15.44 -3.79
C PHE A 446 -51.62 15.19 -4.12
N CYS A 447 -50.98 16.18 -4.74
CA CYS A 447 -49.56 16.14 -5.07
C CYS A 447 -48.70 16.67 -3.93
N HIS A 448 -47.77 15.86 -3.42
CA HIS A 448 -46.72 16.28 -2.51
C HIS A 448 -45.33 16.04 -3.11
N ARG A 449 -44.41 16.97 -2.87
CA ARG A 449 -43.01 16.91 -3.37
C ARG A 449 -42.17 16.12 -2.38
N GLU A 450 -41.97 14.82 -2.64
CA GLU A 450 -40.94 14.04 -1.91
C GLU A 450 -39.58 14.38 -2.50
N CYS A 451 -38.73 15.07 -1.74
CA CYS A 451 -37.30 15.20 -2.04
C CYS A 451 -36.49 14.19 -1.23
N ARG A 452 -35.43 13.65 -1.83
CA ARG A 452 -34.50 12.68 -1.23
C ARG A 452 -33.09 12.98 -1.71
N ASP A 453 -32.12 12.94 -0.81
CA ASP A 453 -30.71 12.98 -1.19
C ASP A 453 -30.31 11.62 -1.79
N VAL A 454 -29.92 11.63 -3.06
CA VAL A 454 -29.47 10.46 -3.82
C VAL A 454 -27.99 10.65 -4.15
N PHE A 455 -27.17 9.72 -3.67
CA PHE A 455 -25.72 9.76 -3.88
C PHE A 455 -25.37 9.15 -5.24
N TRP A 456 -25.02 10.00 -6.21
CA TRP A 456 -24.56 9.59 -7.52
C TRP A 456 -23.04 9.49 -7.55
N LEU A 457 -22.52 8.42 -8.15
CA LEU A 457 -21.10 8.27 -8.45
C LEU A 457 -20.86 8.69 -9.91
N SER A 458 -20.01 9.70 -10.09
CA SER A 458 -19.57 10.19 -11.39
C SER A 458 -18.13 9.73 -11.65
N ARG A 459 -17.90 9.08 -12.79
CA ARG A 459 -16.62 8.46 -13.19
C ARG A 459 -16.12 9.09 -14.49
N VAL A 460 -14.87 9.54 -14.46
CA VAL A 460 -14.16 10.13 -15.60
C VAL A 460 -12.83 9.41 -15.81
N GLN A 461 -12.40 9.34 -17.07
CA GLN A 461 -11.08 8.86 -17.47
C GLN A 461 -10.27 10.06 -17.97
N PHE A 462 -9.00 10.15 -17.58
CA PHE A 462 -8.10 11.20 -18.08
C PHE A 462 -6.76 10.62 -18.54
N SER A 463 -6.18 11.28 -19.54
CA SER A 463 -4.95 10.86 -20.23
C SER A 463 -3.92 11.98 -20.18
N ALA A 464 -2.79 11.74 -19.51
CA ALA A 464 -1.74 12.73 -19.29
C ALA A 464 -0.64 12.61 -20.36
N TYR A 465 -0.25 13.72 -20.99
CA TYR A 465 0.74 13.76 -22.07
C TYR A 465 1.83 14.80 -21.82
N TRP A 466 3.04 14.51 -22.29
CA TRP A 466 4.14 15.48 -22.40
C TRP A 466 4.71 15.56 -23.82
N CYS A 467 5.32 16.69 -24.14
CA CYS A 467 5.85 16.96 -25.47
C CYS A 467 7.38 16.80 -25.48
N ALA A 468 7.83 15.63 -25.95
CA ALA A 468 9.24 15.32 -26.17
C ALA A 468 9.70 15.86 -27.53
N THR A 469 10.98 16.22 -27.67
CA THR A 469 11.54 16.58 -28.98
C THR A 469 11.77 15.33 -29.85
N SER A 470 11.50 15.44 -31.15
CA SER A 470 11.79 14.41 -32.16
C SER A 470 13.08 14.66 -32.95
N GLY A 471 13.83 15.74 -32.64
CA GLY A 471 15.07 16.09 -33.35
C GLY A 471 15.83 17.29 -32.77
N PRO A 472 16.84 17.82 -33.48
CA PRO A 472 17.51 19.04 -33.09
C PRO A 472 16.57 20.24 -33.29
N VAL A 473 16.18 20.89 -32.17
CA VAL A 473 15.33 22.09 -32.18
C VAL A 473 16.20 23.33 -31.99
N ALA A 474 15.70 24.50 -32.42
CA ALA A 474 16.35 25.78 -32.15
C ALA A 474 16.49 26.04 -30.63
N PRO A 475 17.52 26.76 -30.17
CA PRO A 475 17.57 27.29 -28.81
C PRO A 475 16.30 28.10 -28.49
N SER A 476 15.89 28.11 -27.22
CA SER A 476 14.70 28.85 -26.72
C SER A 476 13.35 28.52 -27.41
N SER A 477 13.19 27.32 -27.97
CA SER A 477 12.00 26.88 -28.71
C SER A 477 10.92 26.15 -27.86
N GLY A 478 10.91 26.35 -26.55
CA GLY A 478 10.03 25.61 -25.64
C GLY A 478 9.84 26.32 -24.30
N TYR A 479 9.67 25.53 -23.24
CA TYR A 479 9.62 26.03 -21.87
C TYR A 479 10.96 25.86 -21.15
N LEU A 480 11.27 26.80 -20.26
CA LEU A 480 12.13 26.55 -19.12
C LEU A 480 11.38 25.72 -18.08
N PHE A 481 12.08 24.76 -17.45
CA PHE A 481 11.53 23.90 -16.39
C PHE A 481 11.98 24.40 -15.02
N GLY A 482 11.01 24.79 -14.19
CA GLY A 482 11.19 25.36 -12.85
C GLY A 482 10.81 24.38 -11.73
N GLY A 483 11.03 23.09 -11.96
CA GLY A 483 10.64 22.02 -11.04
C GLY A 483 9.15 21.69 -11.07
N LEU A 484 8.72 20.90 -10.09
CA LEU A 484 7.33 20.46 -9.94
C LEU A 484 6.98 20.27 -8.46
N PHE A 485 5.69 20.27 -8.14
CA PHE A 485 5.18 20.00 -6.79
C PHE A 485 3.81 19.33 -6.83
N SER A 486 3.37 18.80 -5.70
CA SER A 486 2.02 18.24 -5.52
C SER A 486 1.43 18.64 -4.17
N THR A 487 0.22 18.20 -3.89
CA THR A 487 -0.42 18.14 -2.56
C THR A 487 0.46 17.54 -1.46
N HIS A 488 1.40 16.65 -1.82
CA HIS A 488 2.21 15.86 -0.88
C HIS A 488 3.72 16.07 -1.04
N SER A 489 4.18 16.79 -2.07
CA SER A 489 5.60 17.10 -2.32
C SER A 489 5.79 18.59 -2.59
N ALA A 490 6.80 19.19 -1.94
CA ALA A 490 7.26 20.54 -2.25
C ALA A 490 8.16 20.54 -3.51
N ASN A 491 8.28 21.69 -4.16
CA ASN A 491 9.22 21.90 -5.26
C ASN A 491 10.64 22.02 -4.71
N SER A 492 11.55 21.16 -5.16
CA SER A 492 12.96 21.15 -4.76
C SER A 492 13.69 22.49 -5.00
N ILE A 493 13.20 23.33 -5.91
CA ILE A 493 13.79 24.65 -6.20
C ILE A 493 13.35 25.73 -5.19
N THR A 494 12.09 25.71 -4.74
CA THR A 494 11.54 26.75 -3.85
C THR A 494 11.45 26.32 -2.38
N GLY A 495 11.58 25.02 -2.10
CA GLY A 495 11.32 24.44 -0.79
C GLY A 495 9.84 24.41 -0.38
N ALA A 496 8.92 24.81 -1.28
CA ALA A 496 7.50 25.00 -0.99
C ALA A 496 6.59 24.44 -2.10
N GLN A 497 5.29 24.41 -1.86
CA GLN A 497 4.27 24.01 -2.85
C GLN A 497 3.94 25.19 -3.79
N SER A 498 4.97 25.70 -4.48
CA SER A 498 4.92 26.88 -5.33
C SER A 498 5.95 26.84 -6.47
N CYS A 499 5.70 27.63 -7.52
CA CYS A 499 6.66 27.86 -8.59
C CYS A 499 7.66 28.99 -8.24
N PRO A 500 8.85 29.02 -8.85
CA PRO A 500 9.77 30.16 -8.75
C PRO A 500 9.20 31.45 -9.33
N SER A 501 9.85 32.59 -9.07
CA SER A 501 9.48 33.86 -9.71
C SER A 501 9.61 33.76 -11.23
N GLY A 502 8.64 34.30 -11.98
CA GLY A 502 8.57 34.19 -13.44
C GLY A 502 8.03 32.85 -13.98
N TYR A 503 7.64 31.90 -13.12
CA TYR A 503 7.10 30.60 -13.52
C TYR A 503 5.62 30.43 -13.15
N PHE A 504 4.86 29.73 -14.00
CA PHE A 504 3.45 29.39 -13.78
C PHE A 504 3.20 27.87 -13.80
N PRO A 505 2.21 27.36 -13.05
CA PRO A 505 1.95 25.93 -12.95
C PRO A 505 1.01 25.40 -14.04
N LEU A 506 1.42 24.33 -14.74
CA LEU A 506 0.54 23.48 -15.53
C LEU A 506 0.01 22.33 -14.66
N LYS A 507 -1.28 21.98 -14.75
CA LYS A 507 -1.83 20.77 -14.13
C LYS A 507 -1.41 19.53 -14.92
N LEU A 508 -1.04 18.47 -14.20
CA LEU A 508 -0.87 17.13 -14.76
C LEU A 508 -1.39 16.09 -13.76
N PHE A 509 -1.94 14.99 -14.25
CA PHE A 509 -2.72 14.05 -13.44
C PHE A 509 -3.77 14.78 -12.60
N ASP A 510 -3.99 14.37 -11.36
CA ASP A 510 -4.90 15.08 -10.46
C ASP A 510 -4.22 16.24 -9.71
N GLU A 511 -3.09 15.94 -9.08
CA GLU A 511 -2.51 16.77 -8.02
C GLU A 511 -1.12 17.34 -8.36
N LEU A 512 -0.51 16.93 -9.49
CA LEU A 512 0.82 17.37 -9.90
C LEU A 512 0.74 18.74 -10.60
N ARG A 513 1.68 19.62 -10.24
CA ARG A 513 1.87 20.96 -10.81
C ARG A 513 3.28 21.05 -11.37
N VAL A 514 3.39 21.25 -12.68
CA VAL A 514 4.67 21.40 -13.39
C VAL A 514 4.93 22.89 -13.60
N CYS A 515 6.00 23.42 -13.04
CA CYS A 515 6.33 24.85 -13.13
C CYS A 515 7.09 25.15 -14.43
N VAL A 516 6.53 26.01 -15.26
CA VAL A 516 7.11 26.39 -16.55
C VAL A 516 7.24 27.90 -16.71
N SER A 517 8.20 28.34 -17.52
CA SER A 517 8.28 29.72 -17.99
C SER A 517 8.64 29.77 -19.48
N GLN A 518 8.17 30.83 -20.14
CA GLN A 518 8.57 31.20 -21.50
C GLN A 518 9.56 32.39 -21.49
N ASP A 519 9.81 32.97 -20.31
CA ASP A 519 10.71 34.10 -20.14
C ASP A 519 12.15 33.60 -20.02
N TYR A 520 12.92 33.79 -21.09
CA TYR A 520 14.33 33.38 -21.16
C TYR A 520 15.29 34.42 -20.56
N GLU A 521 14.82 35.60 -20.13
CA GLU A 521 15.63 36.65 -19.51
C GLU A 521 15.53 36.60 -17.99
N GLU A 522 14.33 36.65 -17.41
CA GLU A 522 14.11 36.53 -15.96
C GLU A 522 14.06 35.06 -15.49
N GLY A 523 13.41 34.18 -16.26
CA GLY A 523 13.20 32.78 -15.86
C GLY A 523 14.48 31.95 -15.81
N GLY A 524 15.55 32.39 -16.49
CA GLY A 524 16.82 31.66 -16.60
C GLY A 524 17.50 31.35 -15.27
N GLN A 525 17.29 32.16 -14.23
CA GLN A 525 17.89 31.94 -12.90
C GLN A 525 17.44 30.63 -12.23
N TYR A 526 16.21 30.19 -12.48
CA TYR A 526 15.60 29.02 -11.85
C TYR A 526 15.41 27.84 -12.80
N ALA A 527 15.99 27.92 -14.01
CA ALA A 527 15.87 26.90 -15.03
C ALA A 527 16.74 25.68 -14.71
N VAL A 528 16.12 24.51 -14.59
CA VAL A 528 16.82 23.22 -14.40
C VAL A 528 16.80 22.42 -15.69
N PRO A 529 17.94 21.87 -16.17
CA PRO A 529 17.94 21.00 -17.35
C PRO A 529 17.04 19.78 -17.13
N PHE A 530 16.09 19.60 -18.05
CA PHE A 530 15.03 18.60 -17.97
C PHE A 530 15.30 17.47 -18.98
N GLY A 531 15.30 16.23 -18.50
CA GLY A 531 15.65 15.03 -19.29
C GLY A 531 14.46 14.15 -19.69
N GLY A 532 13.23 14.61 -19.47
CA GLY A 532 12.00 13.89 -19.80
C GLY A 532 11.20 13.36 -18.61
N PHE A 533 9.99 12.87 -18.90
CA PHE A 533 9.11 12.14 -17.99
C PHE A 533 8.97 10.68 -18.46
N PHE A 534 8.73 9.76 -17.52
CA PHE A 534 8.31 8.38 -17.77
C PHE A 534 7.39 7.87 -16.64
N SER A 535 6.84 6.67 -16.79
CA SER A 535 5.96 6.06 -15.79
C SER A 535 6.03 4.54 -15.78
N CYS A 536 5.24 3.90 -14.92
CA CYS A 536 5.02 2.46 -15.00
C CYS A 536 4.42 2.02 -16.37
N GLN A 537 3.64 2.88 -17.03
CA GLN A 537 2.96 2.61 -18.30
C GLN A 537 3.88 2.85 -19.51
N ALA A 538 4.62 3.98 -19.57
CA ALA A 538 5.38 4.40 -20.75
C ALA A 538 6.82 4.86 -20.45
N GLY A 539 7.77 4.55 -21.35
CA GLY A 539 9.17 4.96 -21.27
C GLY A 539 9.47 6.38 -21.78
N ASN A 540 10.73 6.80 -21.59
CA ASN A 540 11.25 8.11 -22.01
C ASN A 540 11.95 8.01 -23.37
N PRO A 541 11.48 8.68 -24.44
CA PRO A 541 12.17 8.68 -25.74
C PRO A 541 13.56 9.34 -25.72
N LEU A 542 13.86 10.19 -24.74
CA LEU A 542 15.15 10.86 -24.62
C LEU A 542 16.23 9.94 -24.03
N ALA A 543 15.87 8.82 -23.40
CA ALA A 543 16.78 7.95 -22.67
C ALA A 543 17.83 7.21 -23.53
N GLY A 544 17.62 7.08 -24.84
CA GLY A 544 18.58 6.49 -25.77
C GLY A 544 17.97 5.53 -26.79
N ARG A 545 18.75 4.50 -27.18
CA ARG A 545 18.31 3.49 -28.15
C ARG A 545 17.05 2.75 -27.68
N HIS A 546 16.22 2.33 -28.64
CA HIS A 546 15.04 1.50 -28.41
C HIS A 546 15.40 0.13 -27.80
N GLN A 547 15.46 0.07 -26.47
CA GLN A 547 15.64 -1.14 -25.66
C GLN A 547 14.41 -1.43 -24.79
N GLY A 548 13.25 -0.93 -25.21
CA GLY A 548 11.96 -1.22 -24.59
C GLY A 548 11.42 -2.62 -24.94
N THR A 549 10.15 -2.87 -24.62
CA THR A 549 9.44 -4.10 -24.96
C THR A 549 8.76 -4.00 -26.33
N ALA A 550 8.06 -5.06 -26.75
CA ALA A 550 7.24 -5.04 -27.96
C ALA A 550 5.99 -4.15 -27.84
N GLU A 551 5.62 -3.70 -26.64
CA GLU A 551 4.45 -2.86 -26.36
C GLU A 551 4.84 -1.39 -26.06
N ASP A 552 6.04 -1.17 -25.52
CA ASP A 552 6.59 0.15 -25.19
C ASP A 552 8.05 0.21 -25.69
N PRO A 553 8.36 0.92 -26.80
CA PRO A 553 9.67 0.88 -27.46
C PRO A 553 10.74 1.77 -26.77
N HIS A 554 10.43 2.39 -25.64
CA HIS A 554 11.31 3.32 -24.94
C HIS A 554 11.76 2.78 -23.58
N ALA A 555 12.94 3.22 -23.12
CA ALA A 555 13.47 2.81 -21.82
C ALA A 555 12.79 3.60 -20.68
N LYS A 556 12.44 2.91 -19.59
CA LYS A 556 11.93 3.53 -18.35
C LYS A 556 13.10 3.94 -17.45
N SER A 557 13.88 4.89 -17.96
CA SER A 557 15.10 5.41 -17.33
C SER A 557 15.36 6.85 -17.77
N CYS A 558 16.38 7.48 -17.19
CA CYS A 558 16.85 8.80 -17.62
C CYS A 558 17.94 8.73 -18.71
N PRO A 559 18.11 9.80 -19.51
CA PRO A 559 19.28 9.96 -20.37
C PRO A 559 20.60 10.09 -19.57
N PRO A 560 21.76 9.77 -20.17
CA PRO A 560 23.06 9.91 -19.52
C PRO A 560 23.31 11.32 -18.96
N GLY A 561 23.83 11.40 -17.73
CA GLY A 561 24.05 12.65 -17.00
C GLY A 561 22.80 13.24 -16.32
N PHE A 562 21.65 12.55 -16.40
CA PHE A 562 20.44 12.88 -15.65
C PHE A 562 20.16 11.81 -14.59
N SER A 563 19.53 12.22 -13.49
CA SER A 563 19.08 11.35 -12.40
C SER A 563 17.55 11.33 -12.35
N GLN A 564 16.96 10.20 -11.95
CA GLN A 564 15.51 10.06 -11.82
C GLN A 564 14.98 10.54 -10.46
N HIS A 565 13.82 11.17 -10.49
CA HIS A 565 13.12 11.67 -9.30
C HIS A 565 11.63 11.36 -9.43
N LEU A 566 10.96 11.06 -8.31
CA LEU A 566 9.51 10.83 -8.31
C LEU A 566 8.76 12.16 -8.50
N ALA A 567 7.88 12.23 -9.49
CA ALA A 567 6.91 13.32 -9.63
C ALA A 567 5.63 13.05 -8.82
N LEU A 568 5.03 11.86 -9.00
CA LEU A 568 3.77 11.45 -8.37
C LEU A 568 3.67 9.92 -8.26
N ILE A 569 3.01 9.42 -7.22
CA ILE A 569 2.40 8.07 -7.19
C ILE A 569 0.89 8.27 -7.33
N SER A 570 0.26 7.60 -8.29
CA SER A 570 -1.20 7.66 -8.48
C SER A 570 -1.70 6.31 -9.02
N ASP A 571 -2.76 5.75 -8.40
CA ASP A 571 -3.29 4.39 -8.61
C ASP A 571 -2.20 3.31 -8.76
N SER A 572 -1.25 3.27 -7.82
CA SER A 572 -0.09 2.37 -7.80
C SER A 572 0.87 2.48 -9.02
N CYS A 573 0.74 3.50 -9.86
CA CYS A 573 1.72 3.84 -10.88
C CYS A 573 2.65 4.95 -10.37
N GLN A 574 3.96 4.76 -10.48
CA GLN A 574 4.91 5.86 -10.38
C GLN A 574 4.93 6.65 -11.69
N VAL A 575 5.02 7.96 -11.55
CA VAL A 575 5.41 8.91 -12.60
C VAL A 575 6.72 9.54 -12.14
N GLU A 576 7.75 9.42 -12.97
CA GLU A 576 9.11 9.89 -12.67
C GLU A 576 9.57 10.91 -13.71
N TYR A 577 10.50 11.76 -13.30
CA TYR A 577 11.06 12.82 -14.12
C TYR A 577 12.58 12.87 -13.98
N CYS A 578 13.23 13.30 -15.06
CA CYS A 578 14.68 13.38 -15.14
C CYS A 578 15.12 14.84 -15.03
N VAL A 579 16.07 15.10 -14.12
CA VAL A 579 16.83 16.36 -14.07
C VAL A 579 18.32 16.07 -14.02
N GLN A 580 19.14 17.07 -14.34
CA GLN A 580 20.60 16.96 -14.26
C GLN A 580 21.05 16.29 -12.95
N ALA A 581 21.94 15.30 -13.05
CA ALA A 581 22.51 14.64 -11.89
C ALA A 581 23.31 15.62 -11.01
N GLY A 582 23.43 15.34 -9.71
CA GLY A 582 24.04 16.24 -8.73
C GLY A 582 23.18 17.45 -8.29
N ILE A 583 22.15 17.86 -9.05
CA ILE A 583 21.45 19.13 -8.79
C ILE A 583 20.57 19.12 -7.51
N PHE A 584 20.03 17.96 -7.12
CA PHE A 584 19.23 17.78 -5.90
C PHE A 584 19.98 16.95 -4.84
N THR A 585 21.20 17.36 -4.52
CA THR A 585 22.08 16.71 -3.52
C THR A 585 21.90 17.21 -2.07
N GLY A 586 21.25 18.35 -1.88
CA GLY A 586 21.12 19.00 -0.57
C GLY A 586 20.07 18.36 0.36
N GLY A 587 20.14 18.76 1.64
CA GLY A 587 19.08 18.51 2.64
C GLY A 587 19.33 17.34 3.60
N SER A 588 18.25 16.62 3.92
CA SER A 588 18.19 15.43 4.78
C SER A 588 17.58 14.27 4.01
N LEU A 589 18.03 13.04 4.29
CA LEU A 589 17.50 11.84 3.65
C LEU A 589 15.98 11.72 3.89
N PRO A 590 15.17 11.34 2.87
CA PRO A 590 13.73 11.25 2.99
C PRO A 590 13.32 10.10 3.94
N PRO A 591 12.24 10.25 4.73
CA PRO A 591 11.64 9.12 5.43
C PRO A 591 11.02 8.13 4.43
N ALA A 592 10.87 6.87 4.83
CA ALA A 592 10.18 5.88 4.02
C ALA A 592 8.72 6.30 3.77
N ARG A 593 8.29 6.25 2.50
CA ARG A 593 6.90 6.42 2.06
C ARG A 593 6.10 5.21 2.55
N LEU A 594 5.19 5.42 3.50
CA LEU A 594 4.40 4.34 4.09
C LEU A 594 3.11 4.08 3.28
N PRO A 595 2.63 2.83 3.20
CA PRO A 595 1.32 2.51 2.64
C PRO A 595 0.18 3.00 3.56
N PRO A 596 -1.07 3.11 3.07
CA PRO A 596 -1.52 2.78 1.71
C PRO A 596 -1.16 3.83 0.66
N PHE A 597 -0.97 3.38 -0.58
CA PHE A 597 -0.69 4.20 -1.76
C PHE A 597 -1.90 4.33 -2.68
N THR A 598 -2.94 3.54 -2.42
CA THR A 598 -4.23 3.56 -3.08
C THR A 598 -5.29 4.26 -2.21
N ARG A 599 -6.31 4.85 -2.84
CA ARG A 599 -7.49 5.38 -2.14
C ARG A 599 -8.57 4.29 -2.04
N PRO A 600 -9.31 4.17 -0.91
CA PRO A 600 -10.38 3.19 -0.80
C PRO A 600 -11.54 3.55 -1.74
N PRO A 601 -12.17 2.57 -2.41
CA PRO A 601 -13.30 2.83 -3.33
C PRO A 601 -14.55 3.28 -2.56
N THR A 602 -15.25 4.29 -3.08
CA THR A 602 -16.34 5.00 -2.41
C THR A 602 -17.65 4.20 -2.32
N ASN A 603 -17.83 3.17 -3.14
CA ASN A 603 -18.97 2.26 -3.09
C ASN A 603 -18.57 0.85 -3.55
N LEU A 604 -19.23 -0.18 -3.02
CA LEU A 604 -18.89 -1.59 -3.26
C LEU A 604 -20.15 -2.45 -3.46
N PRO A 605 -20.48 -2.89 -4.68
CA PRO A 605 -21.55 -3.87 -4.89
C PRO A 605 -21.14 -5.24 -4.33
N THR A 606 -21.98 -5.84 -3.50
CA THR A 606 -21.77 -7.17 -2.93
C THR A 606 -22.23 -8.26 -3.91
N ILE A 607 -21.27 -9.04 -4.43
CA ILE A 607 -21.55 -10.23 -5.23
C ILE A 607 -21.34 -11.45 -4.34
N ASP A 608 -22.41 -12.11 -3.91
CA ASP A 608 -22.33 -13.29 -3.05
C ASP A 608 -21.80 -14.51 -3.85
N THR A 609 -20.51 -14.79 -3.74
CA THR A 609 -19.94 -16.03 -4.28
C THR A 609 -20.32 -17.23 -3.41
N VAL A 610 -21.12 -18.13 -3.99
CA VAL A 610 -21.60 -19.36 -3.32
C VAL A 610 -20.68 -20.56 -3.57
N LEU A 611 -19.90 -20.56 -4.65
CA LEU A 611 -19.07 -21.69 -5.10
C LEU A 611 -17.67 -21.23 -5.55
N VAL A 612 -16.63 -21.95 -5.15
CA VAL A 612 -15.24 -21.80 -5.65
C VAL A 612 -14.69 -23.17 -6.05
N SER A 613 -14.15 -23.31 -7.26
CA SER A 613 -13.56 -24.56 -7.76
C SER A 613 -12.10 -24.39 -8.19
N SER A 614 -11.29 -25.44 -8.10
CA SER A 614 -9.96 -25.48 -8.76
C SER A 614 -10.10 -25.74 -10.27
N GLY A 615 -9.14 -25.26 -11.06
CA GLY A 615 -9.14 -25.47 -12.52
C GLY A 615 -9.03 -26.95 -12.92
N ASP A 616 -8.53 -27.79 -12.02
CA ASP A 616 -8.29 -29.22 -12.19
C ASP A 616 -9.54 -30.08 -11.89
N GLY A 617 -10.63 -29.47 -11.40
CA GLY A 617 -11.91 -30.14 -11.12
C GLY A 617 -11.99 -30.93 -9.81
N ASP A 618 -10.87 -31.47 -9.30
CA ASP A 618 -10.82 -32.39 -8.14
C ASP A 618 -11.31 -31.81 -6.80
N SER A 619 -11.46 -30.49 -6.66
CA SER A 619 -12.04 -29.90 -5.45
C SER A 619 -12.83 -28.61 -5.71
N ALA A 620 -14.05 -28.59 -5.19
CA ALA A 620 -14.91 -27.43 -5.11
C ALA A 620 -15.34 -27.18 -3.66
N TRP A 621 -15.64 -25.93 -3.36
CA TRP A 621 -16.02 -25.42 -2.04
C TRP A 621 -17.34 -24.66 -2.16
N VAL A 622 -18.26 -24.91 -1.23
CA VAL A 622 -19.57 -24.26 -1.12
C VAL A 622 -19.60 -23.40 0.14
N ARG A 623 -20.17 -22.20 0.02
CA ARG A 623 -20.39 -21.26 1.13
C ARG A 623 -21.75 -21.51 1.76
N GLU A 624 -21.78 -21.75 3.07
CA GLU A 624 -23.01 -22.07 3.78
C GLU A 624 -23.81 -20.80 4.14
N GLY A 625 -25.07 -20.75 3.71
CA GLY A 625 -25.87 -19.51 3.69
C GLY A 625 -26.32 -18.92 5.04
N GLN A 626 -26.01 -19.55 6.17
CA GLN A 626 -26.30 -19.02 7.52
C GLN A 626 -25.04 -18.74 8.35
N SER A 627 -23.97 -19.52 8.15
CA SER A 627 -22.70 -19.35 8.86
C SER A 627 -21.68 -18.52 8.07
N HIS A 628 -21.91 -18.33 6.76
CA HIS A 628 -20.95 -17.83 5.76
C HIS A 628 -19.64 -18.64 5.67
N ALA A 629 -19.55 -19.79 6.34
CA ALA A 629 -18.36 -20.64 6.35
C ALA A 629 -18.20 -21.41 5.03
N TRP A 630 -16.95 -21.68 4.68
CA TRP A 630 -16.61 -22.52 3.53
C TRP A 630 -16.49 -23.98 3.96
N ARG A 631 -17.12 -24.88 3.18
CA ARG A 631 -16.92 -26.34 3.28
C ARG A 631 -16.64 -26.93 1.91
N LEU A 632 -16.04 -28.13 1.89
CA LEU A 632 -15.95 -28.91 0.66
C LEU A 632 -17.36 -29.24 0.13
N ALA A 633 -17.51 -29.16 -1.19
CA ALA A 633 -18.74 -29.51 -1.90
C ALA A 633 -18.88 -31.05 -1.98
N GLN A 634 -20.10 -31.56 -1.84
CA GLN A 634 -20.39 -32.95 -2.18
C GLN A 634 -20.52 -33.10 -3.72
N PRO A 635 -20.16 -34.25 -4.31
CA PRO A 635 -20.20 -34.43 -5.78
C PRO A 635 -21.56 -34.09 -6.42
N GLU A 636 -22.65 -34.35 -5.69
CA GLU A 636 -24.03 -34.06 -6.08
C GLU A 636 -24.31 -32.55 -6.18
N GLU A 637 -23.72 -31.75 -5.30
CA GLU A 637 -23.84 -30.28 -5.27
C GLU A 637 -23.05 -29.63 -6.41
N ILE A 638 -21.91 -30.22 -6.79
CA ILE A 638 -21.11 -29.80 -7.94
C ILE A 638 -21.94 -29.95 -9.23
N GLN A 639 -22.61 -31.09 -9.41
CA GLN A 639 -23.48 -31.32 -10.57
C GLN A 639 -24.66 -30.33 -10.60
N HIS A 640 -25.37 -30.16 -9.48
CA HIS A 640 -26.52 -29.25 -9.39
C HIS A 640 -26.16 -27.78 -9.63
N SER A 641 -24.96 -27.34 -9.20
CA SER A 641 -24.49 -25.97 -9.42
C SER A 641 -23.99 -25.72 -10.85
N VAL A 642 -23.39 -26.71 -11.52
CA VAL A 642 -23.04 -26.62 -12.95
C VAL A 642 -24.28 -26.46 -13.83
N ASP A 643 -25.35 -27.21 -13.55
CA ASP A 643 -26.61 -27.11 -14.30
C ASP A 643 -27.32 -25.75 -14.08
N MET A 644 -27.14 -25.13 -12.91
CA MET A 644 -27.64 -23.79 -12.59
C MET A 644 -26.85 -22.70 -13.34
N VAL A 645 -25.53 -22.83 -13.46
CA VAL A 645 -24.66 -21.87 -14.19
C VAL A 645 -24.81 -21.99 -15.72
N ARG A 646 -25.09 -23.19 -16.25
CA ARG A 646 -25.35 -23.39 -17.70
C ARG A 646 -26.71 -22.88 -18.19
N GLY A 647 -27.63 -22.58 -17.27
CA GLY A 647 -29.02 -22.28 -17.60
C GLY A 647 -29.82 -23.55 -17.88
N ARG A 648 -30.87 -23.78 -17.08
CA ARG A 648 -31.69 -25.00 -17.17
C ARG A 648 -32.54 -25.00 -18.44
N GLY A 649 -32.08 -25.69 -19.48
CA GLY A 649 -32.89 -25.96 -20.67
C GLY A 649 -34.17 -26.72 -20.29
N LEU A 650 -35.33 -26.22 -20.73
CA LEU A 650 -36.63 -26.83 -20.45
C LEU A 650 -36.66 -28.29 -20.92
N THR A 651 -37.11 -29.19 -20.04
CA THR A 651 -37.27 -30.60 -20.40
C THR A 651 -38.42 -30.76 -21.39
N GLY A 652 -38.37 -31.80 -22.23
CA GLY A 652 -39.39 -32.05 -23.25
C GLY A 652 -40.82 -32.17 -22.68
N GLY A 653 -40.96 -32.60 -21.42
CA GLY A 653 -42.24 -32.66 -20.71
C GLY A 653 -42.81 -31.28 -20.36
N GLU A 654 -41.97 -30.31 -19.99
CA GLU A 654 -42.39 -28.93 -19.69
C GLU A 654 -42.85 -28.22 -20.97
N VAL A 655 -42.10 -28.41 -22.08
CA VAL A 655 -42.48 -27.88 -23.41
C VAL A 655 -43.80 -28.50 -23.91
N ALA A 656 -44.01 -29.81 -23.70
CA ALA A 656 -45.26 -30.49 -24.00
C ALA A 656 -46.43 -29.98 -23.15
N GLY A 657 -46.22 -29.73 -21.85
CA GLY A 657 -47.23 -29.17 -20.95
C GLY A 657 -47.67 -27.76 -21.36
N ILE A 658 -46.71 -26.88 -21.69
CA ILE A 658 -46.98 -25.51 -22.13
C ILE A 658 -47.72 -25.50 -23.48
N THR A 659 -47.29 -26.31 -24.46
CA THR A 659 -47.97 -26.39 -25.75
C THR A 659 -49.39 -26.97 -25.63
N ALA A 660 -49.61 -27.99 -24.79
CA ALA A 660 -50.95 -28.51 -24.51
C ALA A 660 -51.88 -27.45 -23.88
N ALA A 661 -51.39 -26.67 -22.92
CA ALA A 661 -52.15 -25.59 -22.29
C ALA A 661 -52.52 -24.47 -23.29
N VAL A 662 -51.58 -24.05 -24.15
CA VAL A 662 -51.82 -23.04 -25.19
C VAL A 662 -52.83 -23.54 -26.23
N LEU A 663 -52.74 -24.81 -26.65
CA LEU A 663 -53.70 -25.41 -27.58
C LEU A 663 -55.11 -25.52 -26.99
N ALA A 664 -55.23 -25.85 -25.70
CA ALA A 664 -56.52 -25.85 -24.99
C ALA A 664 -57.12 -24.43 -24.86
N GLY A 665 -56.28 -23.42 -24.60
CA GLY A 665 -56.68 -22.01 -24.62
C GLY A 665 -57.20 -21.56 -25.99
N LEU A 666 -56.46 -21.87 -27.06
CA LEU A 666 -56.88 -21.56 -28.43
C LEU A 666 -58.17 -22.30 -28.83
N ALA A 667 -58.34 -23.56 -28.42
CA ALA A 667 -59.57 -24.32 -28.68
C ALA A 667 -60.80 -23.71 -27.98
N THR A 668 -60.68 -23.29 -26.72
CA THR A 668 -61.78 -22.65 -25.97
C THR A 668 -62.13 -21.26 -26.51
N ILE A 669 -61.14 -20.49 -26.98
CA ILE A 669 -61.36 -19.23 -27.72
C ILE A 669 -62.09 -19.50 -29.05
N LEU A 670 -61.66 -20.50 -29.84
CA LEU A 670 -62.32 -20.84 -31.10
C LEU A 670 -63.76 -21.34 -30.91
N VAL A 671 -64.04 -22.10 -29.84
CA VAL A 671 -65.40 -22.53 -29.48
C VAL A 671 -66.28 -21.35 -29.10
N THR A 672 -65.79 -20.40 -28.30
CA THR A 672 -66.56 -19.21 -27.90
C THR A 672 -66.79 -18.23 -29.06
N VAL A 673 -65.82 -18.07 -29.97
CA VAL A 673 -65.97 -17.31 -31.23
C VAL A 673 -66.97 -17.99 -32.19
N CYS A 674 -66.94 -19.32 -32.31
CA CYS A 674 -67.93 -20.06 -33.10
C CYS A 674 -69.35 -20.00 -32.50
N TYR A 675 -69.47 -20.10 -31.17
CA TYR A 675 -70.75 -20.02 -30.48
C TYR A 675 -71.38 -18.62 -30.59
N SER A 676 -70.58 -17.56 -30.39
CA SER A 676 -71.04 -16.18 -30.58
C SER A 676 -71.41 -15.87 -32.04
N ARG A 677 -70.63 -16.32 -33.04
CA ARG A 677 -71.00 -16.22 -34.47
C ARG A 677 -72.29 -16.97 -34.81
N ARG A 678 -72.52 -18.18 -34.26
CA ARG A 678 -73.79 -18.90 -34.41
C ARG A 678 -74.96 -18.14 -33.78
N ARG A 679 -74.76 -17.57 -32.59
CA ARG A 679 -75.78 -16.78 -31.87
C ARG A 679 -76.12 -15.46 -32.60
N TYR A 680 -75.16 -14.85 -33.28
CA TYR A 680 -75.39 -13.67 -34.13
C TYR A 680 -76.16 -14.01 -35.42
N LYS A 681 -75.82 -15.11 -36.11
CA LYS A 681 -76.56 -15.54 -37.32
C LYS A 681 -77.99 -16.04 -37.05
N ALA A 682 -78.40 -16.18 -35.78
CA ALA A 682 -79.74 -16.60 -35.38
C ALA A 682 -80.73 -15.44 -35.09
N ARG A 683 -80.32 -14.17 -35.27
CA ARG A 683 -81.23 -13.01 -35.25
C ARG A 683 -81.47 -12.52 -36.68
N GLY A 684 -82.72 -12.59 -37.12
CA GLY A 684 -83.15 -12.21 -38.47
C GLY A 684 -83.28 -10.69 -38.68
N TYR A 685 -83.46 -10.31 -39.95
CA TYR A 685 -83.63 -8.94 -40.42
C TYR A 685 -84.88 -8.23 -39.87
N ARG A 686 -84.78 -6.90 -39.75
CA ARG A 686 -85.76 -5.96 -40.29
C ARG A 686 -85.02 -4.83 -41.01
N ALA A 687 -85.61 -4.30 -42.07
CA ALA A 687 -85.07 -3.27 -42.94
C ALA A 687 -86.21 -2.38 -43.47
N MET A 688 -85.88 -1.13 -43.84
CA MET A 688 -86.64 -0.09 -44.57
C MET A 688 -86.22 1.29 -44.01
N ASP A 689 -86.07 2.36 -44.81
CA ASP A 689 -85.75 2.42 -46.24
C ASP A 689 -85.16 3.82 -46.61
N GLU A 690 -85.00 4.10 -47.90
CA GLU A 690 -84.45 5.33 -48.52
C GLU A 690 -84.82 6.69 -47.90
N GLY A 691 -83.89 7.65 -48.05
CA GLY A 691 -84.07 9.07 -47.78
C GLY A 691 -82.94 9.88 -48.42
N ASP A 692 -83.17 10.43 -49.61
CA ASP A 692 -82.15 11.04 -50.48
C ASP A 692 -82.09 12.58 -50.36
N SER A 693 -81.07 13.19 -51.00
CA SER A 693 -80.86 14.63 -51.23
C SER A 693 -80.41 15.52 -50.05
N LEU A 694 -79.17 16.03 -50.13
CA LEU A 694 -78.92 17.44 -50.52
C LEU A 694 -77.41 17.73 -50.73
N ALA A 695 -77.10 18.85 -51.41
CA ALA A 695 -75.77 19.14 -51.95
C ALA A 695 -75.16 20.48 -51.48
N ALA A 696 -73.91 20.71 -51.90
CA ALA A 696 -72.98 21.76 -51.47
C ALA A 696 -73.41 23.23 -51.65
N ALA A 697 -72.87 24.10 -50.78
CA ALA A 697 -72.49 25.49 -51.08
C ALA A 697 -71.41 26.01 -50.09
N SER A 698 -70.78 27.15 -50.42
CA SER A 698 -69.70 27.86 -49.72
C SER A 698 -69.71 29.34 -50.22
N PRO A 699 -68.84 30.29 -49.81
CA PRO A 699 -68.26 30.64 -48.49
C PRO A 699 -68.46 32.15 -48.11
N GLU A 700 -68.14 32.54 -46.87
CA GLU A 700 -67.64 33.88 -46.44
C GLU A 700 -66.57 33.61 -45.34
N ASP A 701 -65.35 34.19 -45.24
CA ASP A 701 -64.84 35.59 -45.29
C ASP A 701 -65.13 36.39 -43.98
N SER A 702 -64.23 37.09 -43.27
CA SER A 702 -62.75 37.36 -43.28
C SER A 702 -62.23 37.34 -41.80
N THR A 703 -61.00 37.66 -41.31
CA THR A 703 -59.72 38.35 -41.67
C THR A 703 -58.53 37.61 -40.97
N VAL A 704 -57.20 37.78 -41.15
CA VAL A 704 -56.25 38.66 -41.92
C VAL A 704 -55.42 39.68 -41.08
N LEU A 705 -54.08 39.44 -40.99
CA LEU A 705 -52.94 40.32 -40.54
C LEU A 705 -52.78 40.67 -39.02
N SER A 706 -51.61 41.01 -38.45
CA SER A 706 -50.16 40.71 -38.73
C SER A 706 -49.22 41.23 -37.61
N VAL A 707 -47.92 40.86 -37.66
CA VAL A 707 -46.66 41.60 -37.32
C VAL A 707 -46.76 42.85 -36.40
N GLY A 708 -45.90 43.09 -35.40
CA GLY A 708 -44.65 42.41 -34.95
C GLY A 708 -43.73 43.42 -34.21
N GLU A 709 -42.59 42.96 -33.66
CA GLU A 709 -41.59 43.76 -32.91
C GLU A 709 -42.12 44.44 -31.60
N GLY A 710 -41.39 44.65 -30.50
CA GLY A 710 -40.00 44.32 -30.15
C GLY A 710 -39.29 45.53 -29.51
N TYR A 711 -39.00 45.52 -28.19
CA TYR A 711 -37.99 46.40 -27.57
C TYR A 711 -37.57 45.90 -26.16
N GLN A 712 -36.44 46.42 -25.66
CA GLN A 712 -35.76 46.02 -24.41
C GLN A 712 -36.35 46.70 -23.16
N GLN A 713 -36.22 46.08 -21.98
CA GLN A 713 -35.64 46.77 -20.80
C GLN A 713 -35.22 45.82 -19.65
N GLU A 714 -33.94 45.90 -19.31
CA GLU A 714 -33.34 45.67 -17.98
C GLU A 714 -32.81 47.05 -17.51
N PRO A 715 -32.35 47.24 -16.27
CA PRO A 715 -32.62 46.50 -15.01
C PRO A 715 -33.07 47.46 -13.88
N GLU A 716 -33.34 46.97 -12.66
CA GLU A 716 -32.94 47.69 -11.42
C GLU A 716 -33.02 46.82 -10.15
N GLY A 717 -32.18 47.15 -9.16
CA GLY A 717 -32.28 46.66 -7.76
C GLY A 717 -33.01 47.68 -6.87
N PRO A 718 -33.07 47.47 -5.54
CA PRO A 718 -31.92 47.95 -4.76
C PRO A 718 -31.55 47.18 -3.48
N MET A 719 -30.24 47.16 -3.26
CA MET A 719 -29.48 47.32 -2.00
C MET A 719 -30.25 47.46 -0.66
N ALA A 720 -29.89 46.59 0.29
CA ALA A 720 -29.70 46.89 1.71
C ALA A 720 -28.57 46.01 2.26
#